data_AF-A0A1I8IXE6-F1
#
_entry.id   AF-A0A1I8IXE6-F1
#
_cell.length_a   1.000
_cell.length_b   1.000
_cell.length_c   1.000
_cell.angle_alpha   90.00
_cell.angle_beta   90.00
_cell.angle_gamma   90.00
#
_symmetry.space_group_name_H-M   'P 1'
#
loop_
_entity.id
_entity.type
_entity.pdbx_description
1 polymer ?
#
loop_
_entity_poly.entity_id
_entity_poly.type
_entity_poly.pdbx_seq_one_letter_code
_entity_poly.pdbx_strand_id
1 'polypeptide(L)'
;AEGSGIGPAIRKPAGGAANHGYQMGRLTNQSGGCWYRRAQTGMLLLNALAWQQKFKPEKNKTRKRRATRKVHRRTRRTHRNLKRIHRIVQQHHFNSLNFIAAAAAAATADGTSRRRGGTAGLGGHERTGRRCKAGEGGRIEAGCQGLADRRNGNYHREQSLSINDDSLDAKELQLADLLNPLPKPKLQGALSNRCTRINQQSVGVKTFFANQLLGKFDRRYDPKAVTFENGVQVPKSLEALKPKGEKLTVFVVPHSHNDPNWLKSYDSYYHLQTRNVLNYALKYLTKWPEMRFIWTEAVFLSTWFSEATPDQRAAMKSLVKQGRLEITSGGWVSPDEASTHYFALINQMLDGHLWIKQNLGVAPETYWNVDPFGYSLLSPHLQSLAGIQNYVILRINEHIKDMLRRERALEFNWQTFWSSSGRGPDTQLLTSVLPFMLYQIKYSCGPNPSFCLYFDFRNIDGELSESLGTNVDPKNVNRLSDMLFQQLEAKSKFYRHNVLMMPLGDDFRWDREEEWNQQYNNYKKLMDYMNSQSSMNVEIKFGTMKDYFAELRAQLAKRPESERLPNFMGDFFTYTDKDEDYWSGYFTSRPGLKRCSREIESLLRAAEIFSTKAALHSADKQLYKQIYPRLDWARRNLSLFQHHDSITGTSTQEVIEEQYLAKVLPGAFNRSVEALAGALASLLGGSIDSPPVFADAFDGGWRKPPRLPGPIPKQLPGELLIVNSIGQSRYDCLTVVLRGPPASAATVRLLNRPSAADSLRLRCQVEPHFNGISGGISEFEFDLLVCLQMPPLSATRVGFSAGADNSEPTVRCPPARLAMNFPHSSSVWPKIDRLDETAGRSQLTLANSVLAINFTLAGGEPDFVSVQQLGGSDGGVAATGFGLELGYLGLAKSRRGAYIMGGGVEPGAPLSREGLQPDPVVYSVRGPVRSSILRQQNHYRNRVALYSTGLAAVDSAVRVTNLANLPSSESSDMTKPLDLELVMRANFSLANGRYFYTDANSAALVRRHRPIKAPFESGVYPVTGAVVLCGSARRRRVAVLTGQSHGAALLPDGRLDIVLHRRTSQDDSRGVGQAMERVYPARSDFLLHWSTQSAADSTDANNNDERLVGDFLTPAELALSRRLNHRPRAAEATLTGLRLTRPVVDLNEPLPLGGFFFRTFLLQFDGSH
;
A
#
# COMPACT_ATOMS: atom_id res chain seq x y z
N ALA A 1 19.88 55.58 -8.32
CA ALA A 1 20.44 56.78 -7.69
C ALA A 1 21.64 56.35 -6.84
N GLU A 2 22.61 57.24 -6.66
CA GLU A 2 23.97 56.93 -6.23
C GLU A 2 24.16 56.79 -4.71
N GLY A 3 25.20 56.04 -4.31
CA GLY A 3 26.15 56.37 -3.24
C GLY A 3 25.63 56.53 -1.80
N SER A 4 26.47 56.66 -0.78
CA SER A 4 27.91 56.40 -0.55
C SER A 4 28.11 56.60 0.98
N GLY A 5 29.13 56.16 1.71
CA GLY A 5 30.42 55.52 1.45
C GLY A 5 31.31 55.74 2.70
N ILE A 6 32.65 55.62 2.56
CA ILE A 6 33.71 56.05 3.50
C ILE A 6 34.15 55.01 4.59
N GLY A 7 35.46 54.70 4.61
CA GLY A 7 36.21 53.96 5.66
C GLY A 7 36.96 54.92 6.59
N PRO A 8 38.30 54.82 6.83
CA PRO A 8 39.30 53.78 6.49
C PRO A 8 40.34 53.51 7.64
N ALA A 9 41.58 53.07 7.29
CA ALA A 9 42.86 53.20 8.05
C ALA A 9 43.24 52.11 9.12
N ILE A 10 44.51 51.69 9.39
CA ILE A 10 45.84 52.02 8.82
C ILE A 10 46.97 50.96 9.15
N ARG A 11 47.95 50.76 8.22
CA ARG A 11 49.39 50.30 8.29
C ARG A 11 49.94 49.31 9.35
N LYS A 12 50.75 48.32 8.90
CA LYS A 12 52.26 48.36 8.77
C LYS A 12 52.85 47.06 8.13
N PRO A 13 54.12 47.04 7.63
CA PRO A 13 54.67 45.94 6.78
C PRO A 13 56.00 45.27 7.25
N ALA A 14 56.41 44.13 6.65
CA ALA A 14 57.71 43.89 5.96
C ALA A 14 58.17 42.40 5.79
N GLY A 15 58.59 42.01 4.56
CA GLY A 15 59.68 41.05 4.23
C GLY A 15 59.43 39.52 4.22
N GLY A 16 59.92 38.77 3.19
CA GLY A 16 60.06 37.30 3.37
C GLY A 16 60.34 36.28 2.23
N ALA A 17 60.20 36.58 0.93
CA ALA A 17 60.73 35.82 -0.24
C ALA A 17 60.30 34.36 -0.61
N ALA A 18 60.25 34.14 -1.95
CA ALA A 18 60.31 32.90 -2.77
C ALA A 18 59.09 31.94 -2.82
N ASN A 19 58.35 31.67 -3.92
CA ASN A 19 58.50 31.62 -5.42
C ASN A 19 58.44 30.15 -5.90
N HIS A 20 57.82 29.73 -7.03
CA HIS A 20 56.96 30.26 -8.10
C HIS A 20 56.18 29.05 -8.70
N GLY A 21 55.09 29.13 -9.49
CA GLY A 21 54.28 30.29 -9.91
C GLY A 21 53.37 30.01 -11.14
N TYR A 22 52.55 31.03 -11.48
CA TYR A 22 52.08 31.43 -12.84
C TYR A 22 51.05 30.55 -13.61
N GLN A 23 50.06 31.08 -14.36
CA GLN A 23 49.47 32.42 -14.57
C GLN A 23 48.08 32.22 -15.26
N MET A 24 46.92 32.72 -14.78
CA MET A 24 46.27 34.05 -14.93
C MET A 24 46.08 34.62 -16.36
N GLY A 25 44.85 35.07 -16.72
CA GLY A 25 44.56 35.59 -18.08
C GLY A 25 43.19 36.27 -18.40
N ARG A 26 42.88 37.40 -17.73
CA ARG A 26 42.07 38.58 -18.21
C ARG A 26 40.52 38.60 -18.32
N LEU A 27 40.00 39.74 -17.83
CA LEU A 27 38.71 40.43 -18.12
C LEU A 27 38.77 41.14 -19.52
N THR A 28 37.72 41.68 -20.15
CA THR A 28 36.74 42.71 -19.69
C THR A 28 35.52 42.88 -20.63
N ASN A 29 34.40 43.36 -20.07
CA ASN A 29 33.33 44.22 -20.65
C ASN A 29 32.80 44.00 -22.09
N GLN A 30 31.49 43.77 -22.23
CA GLN A 30 30.54 44.82 -22.67
C GLN A 30 29.05 44.40 -22.55
N SER A 31 28.18 45.41 -22.62
CA SER A 31 26.74 45.47 -22.39
C SER A 31 25.81 44.55 -23.20
N GLY A 32 24.73 44.10 -22.55
CA GLY A 32 23.36 44.49 -22.98
C GLY A 32 22.45 43.47 -23.68
N GLY A 33 21.18 43.44 -23.25
CA GLY A 33 20.04 43.17 -24.14
C GLY A 33 19.40 41.78 -24.08
N CYS A 34 18.09 41.75 -23.85
CA CYS A 34 17.22 40.60 -24.14
C CYS A 34 17.26 40.23 -25.64
N TRP A 35 16.97 38.97 -26.00
CA TRP A 35 15.74 38.58 -26.71
C TRP A 35 15.67 37.05 -26.91
N TYR A 36 14.44 36.53 -27.03
CA TYR A 36 14.09 35.12 -27.20
C TYR A 36 13.72 34.86 -28.68
N ARG A 37 13.79 33.59 -29.15
CA ARG A 37 13.45 33.14 -30.53
C ARG A 37 14.46 33.64 -31.60
N ARG A 38 14.65 33.04 -32.79
CA ARG A 38 14.15 31.85 -33.51
C ARG A 38 15.28 31.51 -34.54
N ALA A 39 15.40 30.35 -35.20
CA ALA A 39 14.58 29.15 -35.33
C ALA A 39 15.45 27.94 -35.81
N GLN A 40 14.83 26.78 -36.00
CA GLN A 40 15.19 25.79 -37.03
C GLN A 40 15.16 26.47 -38.43
N THR A 41 15.70 25.97 -39.55
CA THR A 41 15.71 24.57 -40.06
C THR A 41 16.63 24.53 -41.29
N GLY A 42 17.26 23.38 -41.57
CA GLY A 42 18.05 23.17 -42.79
C GLY A 42 18.04 21.71 -43.21
N MET A 43 17.15 21.40 -44.15
CA MET A 43 17.00 20.16 -44.93
C MET A 43 18.35 19.50 -45.29
N LEU A 44 18.52 18.19 -45.06
CA LEU A 44 18.12 17.08 -45.94
C LEU A 44 18.77 17.08 -47.34
N LEU A 45 19.32 15.91 -47.69
CA LEU A 45 19.71 15.37 -49.01
C LEU A 45 21.09 15.73 -49.62
N LEU A 46 21.66 14.70 -50.27
CA LEU A 46 22.87 14.62 -51.11
C LEU A 46 24.23 14.74 -50.38
N ASN A 47 24.90 13.65 -50.02
CA ASN A 47 25.67 12.68 -50.84
C ASN A 47 26.94 13.20 -51.54
N ALA A 48 27.98 12.35 -51.46
CA ALA A 48 29.11 12.17 -52.37
C ALA A 48 30.47 12.89 -52.11
N LEU A 49 31.38 12.09 -51.54
CA LEU A 49 32.70 11.74 -52.12
C LEU A 49 33.76 12.83 -52.41
N ALA A 50 34.80 12.84 -51.57
CA ALA A 50 36.20 13.09 -51.95
C ALA A 50 37.12 12.31 -50.97
N TRP A 51 37.80 11.24 -51.40
CA TRP A 51 39.20 11.23 -51.88
C TRP A 51 40.27 11.26 -50.75
N GLN A 52 41.35 10.48 -50.76
CA GLN A 52 41.69 9.32 -51.61
C GLN A 52 42.90 8.54 -51.05
N GLN A 53 42.85 7.20 -51.11
CA GLN A 53 43.88 6.29 -51.70
C GLN A 53 43.45 4.84 -51.39
N LYS A 54 42.71 4.15 -52.30
CA LYS A 54 43.16 3.39 -53.50
C LYS A 54 43.70 1.99 -53.13
N PHE A 55 43.31 0.87 -53.76
CA PHE A 55 42.81 0.65 -55.14
C PHE A 55 41.76 -0.49 -55.31
N LYS A 56 40.78 -0.24 -56.20
CA LYS A 56 40.02 -1.11 -57.15
C LYS A 56 39.54 -2.55 -56.81
N PRO A 57 38.27 -2.88 -57.16
CA PRO A 57 37.76 -4.24 -57.33
C PRO A 57 37.76 -4.73 -58.80
N GLU A 58 37.19 -5.94 -59.00
CA GLU A 58 36.90 -6.68 -60.25
C GLU A 58 38.04 -7.40 -61.00
N LYS A 59 38.02 -8.75 -60.92
CA LYS A 59 37.63 -9.59 -62.07
C LYS A 59 37.41 -11.08 -61.70
N ASN A 60 36.58 -11.71 -62.53
CA ASN A 60 36.53 -13.14 -62.86
C ASN A 60 35.89 -14.18 -61.93
N LYS A 61 34.96 -14.89 -62.58
CA LYS A 61 34.47 -16.25 -62.28
C LYS A 61 35.63 -17.26 -62.08
N THR A 62 35.27 -18.36 -61.41
CA THR A 62 35.90 -19.70 -61.38
C THR A 62 36.94 -20.04 -60.30
N ARG A 63 36.87 -21.32 -59.91
CA ARG A 63 37.80 -22.09 -59.05
C ARG A 63 38.00 -21.66 -57.59
N LYS A 64 37.16 -22.24 -56.72
CA LYS A 64 37.65 -23.27 -55.79
C LYS A 64 36.58 -24.32 -55.41
N ARG A 65 36.37 -25.29 -56.32
CA ARG A 65 35.87 -26.62 -55.95
C ARG A 65 36.88 -27.25 -54.97
N ARG A 66 36.58 -27.28 -53.66
CA ARG A 66 37.02 -28.26 -52.62
C ARG A 66 36.89 -27.66 -51.20
N ALA A 67 35.65 -27.57 -50.70
CA ALA A 67 35.38 -27.37 -49.26
C ALA A 67 33.98 -27.90 -48.85
N THR A 68 33.03 -27.98 -49.78
CA THR A 68 31.69 -28.56 -49.61
C THR A 68 31.71 -30.10 -49.53
N ARG A 69 32.42 -30.67 -48.54
CA ARG A 69 32.37 -32.11 -48.22
C ARG A 69 32.66 -32.47 -46.74
N LYS A 70 32.37 -31.57 -45.77
CA LYS A 70 32.48 -31.93 -44.33
C LYS A 70 31.37 -31.45 -43.38
N VAL A 71 30.54 -30.46 -43.73
CA VAL A 71 29.49 -29.94 -42.82
C VAL A 71 28.12 -30.65 -43.02
N HIS A 72 27.84 -31.18 -44.20
CA HIS A 72 26.56 -31.85 -44.52
C HIS A 72 26.43 -33.31 -43.99
N ARG A 73 27.19 -33.68 -42.94
CA ARG A 73 27.20 -35.03 -42.33
C ARG A 73 26.88 -35.07 -40.83
N ARG A 74 26.72 -33.93 -40.13
CA ARG A 74 26.36 -33.89 -38.69
C ARG A 74 24.85 -33.76 -38.41
N THR A 75 24.08 -33.09 -39.25
CA THR A 75 22.62 -32.88 -39.05
C THR A 75 21.71 -34.04 -39.45
N ARG A 76 22.23 -35.12 -40.07
CA ARG A 76 21.45 -36.33 -40.41
C ARG A 76 21.56 -37.49 -39.40
N ARG A 77 22.33 -37.34 -38.31
CA ARG A 77 22.55 -38.43 -37.32
C ARG A 77 21.68 -38.31 -36.06
N THR A 78 21.43 -37.09 -35.56
CA THR A 78 20.53 -36.85 -34.41
C THR A 78 19.06 -37.15 -34.72
N HIS A 79 18.59 -36.87 -35.94
CA HIS A 79 17.19 -37.07 -36.33
C HIS A 79 16.80 -38.55 -36.60
N ARG A 80 17.76 -39.48 -36.61
CA ARG A 80 17.51 -40.93 -36.71
C ARG A 80 17.40 -41.65 -35.36
N ASN A 81 17.95 -41.09 -34.28
CA ASN A 81 17.89 -41.71 -32.95
C ASN A 81 16.53 -41.47 -32.26
N LEU A 82 15.93 -40.28 -32.43
CA LEU A 82 14.60 -39.96 -31.88
C LEU A 82 13.47 -40.83 -32.48
N LYS A 83 13.53 -41.16 -33.78
CA LYS A 83 12.58 -42.10 -34.41
C LYS A 83 12.80 -43.57 -34.01
N ARG A 84 13.89 -43.92 -33.31
CA ARG A 84 14.15 -45.28 -32.81
C ARG A 84 13.61 -45.46 -31.39
N ILE A 85 13.73 -44.44 -30.54
CA ILE A 85 13.15 -44.43 -29.17
C ILE A 85 11.61 -44.48 -29.23
N HIS A 86 10.99 -43.74 -30.15
CA HIS A 86 9.52 -43.72 -30.29
C HIS A 86 8.92 -45.08 -30.75
N ARG A 87 9.72 -45.97 -31.37
CA ARG A 87 9.29 -47.34 -31.70
C ARG A 87 9.43 -48.33 -30.54
N ILE A 88 10.39 -48.12 -29.64
CA ILE A 88 10.61 -48.99 -28.47
C ILE A 88 9.48 -48.82 -27.44
N VAL A 89 8.97 -47.58 -27.27
CA VAL A 89 7.84 -47.31 -26.37
C VAL A 89 6.50 -47.85 -26.91
N GLN A 90 6.36 -48.02 -28.23
CA GLN A 90 5.19 -48.67 -28.84
C GLN A 90 5.26 -50.20 -28.90
N GLN A 91 6.31 -50.83 -28.36
CA GLN A 91 6.51 -52.29 -28.42
C GLN A 91 6.35 -53.01 -27.06
N HIS A 92 5.99 -52.28 -25.99
CA HIS A 92 5.61 -52.87 -24.69
C HIS A 92 4.09 -52.83 -24.41
N HIS A 93 3.29 -52.27 -25.31
CA HIS A 93 1.87 -52.62 -25.42
C HIS A 93 1.71 -53.67 -26.54
N PHE A 94 0.83 -54.65 -26.32
CA PHE A 94 0.70 -55.90 -27.09
C PHE A 94 1.79 -56.96 -26.85
N ASN A 95 1.73 -57.55 -25.66
CA ASN A 95 1.59 -59.01 -25.60
C ASN A 95 0.49 -59.39 -24.60
N SER A 96 -0.28 -60.43 -24.93
CA SER A 96 -1.30 -61.07 -24.08
C SER A 96 -2.43 -60.16 -23.54
N LEU A 97 -3.29 -59.72 -24.47
CA LEU A 97 -4.73 -59.92 -24.27
C LEU A 97 -4.97 -61.43 -24.09
N ASN A 98 -5.64 -61.83 -23.00
CA ASN A 98 -6.22 -63.16 -22.88
C ASN A 98 -7.43 -63.11 -21.93
N PHE A 99 -8.48 -63.85 -22.28
CA PHE A 99 -9.74 -64.03 -21.55
C PHE A 99 -10.74 -62.86 -21.48
N ILE A 100 -11.56 -62.78 -22.53
CA ILE A 100 -13.02 -62.72 -22.38
C ILE A 100 -13.55 -64.12 -22.70
N ALA A 101 -14.08 -64.86 -21.71
CA ALA A 101 -15.09 -65.95 -21.84
C ALA A 101 -15.20 -66.83 -20.57
N ALA A 102 -16.16 -66.53 -19.69
CA ALA A 102 -16.83 -67.41 -18.71
C ALA A 102 -17.74 -66.48 -17.87
N ALA A 103 -19.06 -66.34 -18.05
CA ALA A 103 -20.15 -67.27 -18.35
C ALA A 103 -20.62 -68.11 -17.14
N ALA A 104 -21.58 -67.52 -16.41
CA ALA A 104 -22.81 -68.11 -15.88
C ALA A 104 -22.82 -69.21 -14.78
N ALA A 105 -23.91 -69.14 -13.98
CA ALA A 105 -24.49 -70.15 -13.09
C ALA A 105 -23.71 -70.52 -11.79
N ALA A 106 -24.36 -70.87 -10.68
CA ALA A 106 -25.74 -70.64 -10.19
C ALA A 106 -25.83 -71.10 -8.71
N ALA A 107 -26.88 -70.63 -7.98
CA ALA A 107 -27.47 -71.29 -6.80
C ALA A 107 -26.56 -71.46 -5.54
N THR A 108 -27.03 -71.60 -4.29
CA THR A 108 -28.33 -71.43 -3.58
C THR A 108 -27.96 -71.32 -2.08
N ALA A 109 -28.66 -70.58 -1.22
CA ALA A 109 -29.83 -71.03 -0.42
C ALA A 109 -29.93 -70.06 0.78
N ASP A 110 -31.05 -69.80 1.48
CA ASP A 110 -32.49 -69.98 1.28
C ASP A 110 -33.20 -69.15 2.41
N GLY A 111 -34.54 -69.01 2.43
CA GLY A 111 -35.21 -68.86 3.74
C GLY A 111 -36.30 -67.80 4.02
N THR A 112 -37.25 -67.51 3.10
CA THR A 112 -38.66 -67.10 3.43
C THR A 112 -38.90 -65.71 4.14
N SER A 113 -40.08 -65.05 4.17
CA SER A 113 -41.46 -65.34 3.70
C SER A 113 -42.34 -64.05 3.54
N ARG A 114 -43.35 -64.06 2.62
CA ARG A 114 -44.71 -63.41 2.68
C ARG A 114 -44.84 -61.86 2.83
N ARG A 115 -45.93 -61.14 2.43
CA ARG A 115 -47.08 -61.27 1.47
C ARG A 115 -47.89 -59.93 1.46
N ARG A 116 -48.43 -59.49 0.30
CA ARG A 116 -49.57 -58.51 0.10
C ARG A 116 -49.37 -57.06 0.65
N GLY A 117 -50.05 -56.00 0.20
CA GLY A 117 -51.02 -55.77 -0.89
C GLY A 117 -51.73 -54.40 -0.78
N GLY A 118 -52.42 -53.93 -1.84
CA GLY A 118 -53.31 -52.73 -1.87
C GLY A 118 -52.63 -51.44 -2.34
N THR A 119 -53.00 -50.69 -3.39
CA THR A 119 -54.28 -50.21 -4.01
C THR A 119 -54.92 -48.95 -3.41
N ALA A 120 -54.92 -47.88 -4.22
CA ALA A 120 -55.96 -46.86 -4.43
C ALA A 120 -56.46 -45.98 -3.25
N GLY A 121 -56.66 -44.69 -3.55
CA GLY A 121 -57.27 -43.70 -2.65
C GLY A 121 -57.47 -42.34 -3.32
N LEU A 122 -58.51 -42.23 -4.17
CA LEU A 122 -58.98 -40.95 -4.74
C LEU A 122 -59.86 -40.20 -3.73
N GLY A 123 -59.90 -38.86 -3.85
CA GLY A 123 -60.76 -37.96 -3.06
C GLY A 123 -59.97 -36.72 -2.62
N GLY A 124 -60.25 -35.48 -3.04
CA GLY A 124 -61.40 -35.01 -3.81
C GLY A 124 -62.52 -34.52 -2.91
N HIS A 125 -62.42 -33.29 -2.40
CA HIS A 125 -63.47 -32.28 -2.61
C HIS A 125 -63.03 -30.85 -2.24
N GLU A 126 -63.57 -29.91 -3.00
CA GLU A 126 -63.58 -28.48 -2.75
C GLU A 126 -64.39 -28.13 -1.47
N ARG A 127 -64.25 -26.90 -0.93
CA ARG A 127 -65.28 -25.84 -1.16
C ARG A 127 -64.99 -24.49 -0.48
N THR A 128 -65.25 -23.45 -1.26
CA THR A 128 -65.82 -22.12 -0.90
C THR A 128 -65.20 -21.28 0.24
N GLY A 129 -64.72 -20.08 -0.11
CA GLY A 129 -64.43 -19.01 0.86
C GLY A 129 -65.61 -18.07 1.15
N ARG A 130 -65.34 -17.00 1.91
CA ARG A 130 -66.23 -15.83 2.08
C ARG A 130 -65.42 -14.52 2.13
N ARG A 131 -65.97 -13.44 1.57
CA ARG A 131 -65.55 -12.04 1.75
C ARG A 131 -66.30 -11.41 2.94
N CYS A 132 -65.75 -10.39 3.61
CA CYS A 132 -66.23 -8.98 3.50
C CYS A 132 -65.77 -8.02 4.64
N LYS A 133 -65.40 -6.80 4.22
CA LYS A 133 -65.63 -5.45 4.82
C LYS A 133 -65.08 -5.05 6.21
N ALA A 134 -64.05 -4.17 6.17
CA ALA A 134 -64.08 -2.72 6.43
C ALA A 134 -64.70 -2.09 7.71
N GLY A 135 -63.99 -1.09 8.26
CA GLY A 135 -64.51 -0.03 9.15
C GLY A 135 -63.44 1.01 9.56
N GLU A 136 -63.65 2.29 9.17
CA GLU A 136 -63.33 3.59 9.83
C GLU A 136 -61.94 3.86 10.50
N GLY A 137 -61.39 5.08 10.58
CA GLY A 137 -61.76 6.42 10.08
C GLY A 137 -60.96 7.53 10.82
N GLY A 138 -60.57 8.64 10.16
CA GLY A 138 -59.93 9.80 10.85
C GLY A 138 -59.04 10.72 9.99
N ARG A 139 -59.50 11.95 9.72
CA ARG A 139 -58.77 13.08 9.07
C ARG A 139 -58.25 14.07 10.12
N ILE A 140 -57.17 14.82 9.82
CA ILE A 140 -57.15 16.30 9.72
C ILE A 140 -56.11 16.71 8.64
N GLU A 141 -56.42 17.73 7.82
CA GLU A 141 -55.54 18.33 6.81
C GLU A 141 -55.28 19.83 7.09
N ALA A 142 -54.28 20.39 6.38
CA ALA A 142 -54.29 21.70 5.70
C ALA A 142 -53.60 22.96 6.32
N GLY A 143 -52.60 23.46 5.55
CA GLY A 143 -52.45 24.88 5.15
C GLY A 143 -51.57 25.81 6.00
N CYS A 144 -51.03 26.93 5.48
CA CYS A 144 -50.77 27.36 4.09
C CYS A 144 -50.00 28.72 4.07
N GLN A 145 -49.08 28.94 3.10
CA GLN A 145 -48.62 30.25 2.54
C GLN A 145 -47.98 31.30 3.52
N GLY A 146 -47.17 32.30 3.12
CA GLY A 146 -46.49 32.62 1.84
C GLY A 146 -45.77 34.00 1.85
N LEU A 147 -44.77 34.16 0.97
CA LEU A 147 -44.33 35.38 0.25
C LEU A 147 -43.90 36.72 0.95
N ALA A 148 -42.61 37.07 0.73
CA ALA A 148 -42.11 38.24 -0.06
C ALA A 148 -41.72 39.63 0.55
N ASP A 149 -40.52 40.05 0.11
CA ASP A 149 -40.12 41.37 -0.48
C ASP A 149 -39.53 42.58 0.32
N ARG A 150 -38.32 43.00 -0.15
CA ARG A 150 -37.81 44.37 -0.48
C ARG A 150 -37.14 45.34 0.55
N ARG A 151 -35.83 45.56 0.27
CA ARG A 151 -35.16 46.79 -0.26
C ARG A 151 -34.37 47.79 0.63
N ASN A 152 -33.22 48.18 0.03
CA ASN A 152 -32.53 49.50 -0.03
C ASN A 152 -31.59 49.96 1.11
N GLY A 153 -30.41 50.54 0.75
CA GLY A 153 -29.87 51.66 1.53
C GLY A 153 -28.36 52.06 1.56
N ASN A 154 -27.59 52.03 0.47
CA ASN A 154 -26.48 52.96 0.14
C ASN A 154 -25.33 53.39 1.12
N TYR A 155 -24.10 53.10 0.66
CA TYR A 155 -22.92 54.01 0.47
C TYR A 155 -21.94 54.51 1.58
N HIS A 156 -20.65 54.40 1.19
CA HIS A 156 -19.48 55.29 1.39
C HIS A 156 -18.34 54.99 2.41
N ARG A 157 -17.20 54.59 1.80
CA ARG A 157 -15.81 55.14 1.91
C ARG A 157 -14.78 54.62 2.95
N GLU A 158 -13.75 53.99 2.35
CA GLU A 158 -12.29 54.25 2.47
C GLU A 158 -11.47 53.86 3.73
N GLN A 159 -10.43 53.03 3.46
CA GLN A 159 -9.14 52.86 4.16
C GLN A 159 -9.20 52.27 5.60
N SER A 160 -8.38 51.30 6.01
CA SER A 160 -7.01 50.95 5.60
C SER A 160 -6.66 49.48 5.92
N LEU A 161 -5.49 49.00 5.46
CA LEU A 161 -5.01 47.63 5.74
C LEU A 161 -4.44 47.48 7.16
N SER A 162 -4.96 46.53 7.92
CA SER A 162 -4.17 45.70 8.84
C SER A 162 -4.75 44.29 8.91
N ILE A 163 -3.90 43.27 8.75
CA ILE A 163 -4.30 41.87 8.85
C ILE A 163 -4.15 41.47 10.32
N ASN A 164 -5.26 41.42 11.05
CA ASN A 164 -5.35 40.71 12.32
C ASN A 164 -6.08 39.38 12.10
N ASP A 165 -5.50 38.30 12.63
CA ASP A 165 -5.84 36.90 12.32
C ASP A 165 -7.00 36.37 13.19
N ASP A 166 -8.06 37.17 13.33
CA ASP A 166 -9.23 36.90 14.19
C ASP A 166 -10.55 37.05 13.42
N SER A 167 -10.85 36.08 12.54
CA SER A 167 -12.25 35.80 12.10
C SER A 167 -12.41 34.41 11.46
N LEU A 168 -11.96 33.38 12.18
CA LEU A 168 -12.65 32.08 12.07
C LEU A 168 -14.01 32.24 12.75
N ASP A 169 -15.03 32.60 11.97
CA ASP A 169 -16.44 32.59 12.38
C ASP A 169 -16.85 31.13 12.66
N ALA A 170 -16.56 30.70 13.89
CA ALA A 170 -16.95 29.41 14.42
C ALA A 170 -18.47 29.41 14.59
N LYS A 171 -19.19 29.02 13.52
CA LYS A 171 -20.53 28.44 13.71
C LYS A 171 -20.37 27.28 14.67
N GLU A 172 -20.89 27.46 15.88
CA GLU A 172 -20.89 26.45 16.94
C GLU A 172 -21.61 25.18 16.45
N LEU A 173 -20.81 24.23 15.96
CA LEU A 173 -21.15 22.83 16.10
C LEU A 173 -21.14 22.55 17.60
N GLN A 174 -22.33 22.57 18.20
CA GLN A 174 -22.48 22.34 19.63
C GLN A 174 -21.83 21.00 19.98
N LEU A 175 -20.89 21.05 20.94
CA LEU A 175 -20.10 19.89 21.35
C LEU A 175 -20.99 18.71 21.81
N ALA A 176 -22.23 18.99 22.22
CA ALA A 176 -23.28 18.02 22.53
C ALA A 176 -23.59 17.04 21.38
N ASP A 177 -23.62 17.50 20.12
CA ASP A 177 -23.93 16.62 18.97
C ASP A 177 -22.81 15.61 18.68
N LEU A 178 -21.56 15.96 19.02
CA LEU A 178 -20.40 15.07 18.93
C LEU A 178 -20.22 14.16 20.18
N LEU A 179 -20.89 14.48 21.28
CA LEU A 179 -20.83 13.74 22.55
C LEU A 179 -22.03 12.83 22.79
N ASN A 180 -23.05 12.87 21.93
CA ASN A 180 -24.08 11.83 21.90
C ASN A 180 -23.40 10.46 21.75
N PRO A 181 -23.58 9.52 22.71
CA PRO A 181 -22.92 8.23 22.64
C PRO A 181 -23.41 7.50 21.39
N LEU A 182 -22.50 7.27 20.43
CA LEU A 182 -22.73 6.37 19.31
C LEU A 182 -23.41 5.10 19.85
N PRO A 183 -24.55 4.67 19.27
CA PRO A 183 -25.34 3.57 19.82
C PRO A 183 -24.43 2.36 19.98
N LYS A 184 -24.17 1.96 21.24
CA LYS A 184 -23.19 0.92 21.58
C LYS A 184 -23.41 -0.28 20.66
N PRO A 185 -22.47 -0.62 19.78
CA PRO A 185 -22.61 -1.83 18.99
C PRO A 185 -22.75 -2.99 19.98
N LYS A 186 -23.83 -3.77 19.88
CA LYS A 186 -23.99 -5.03 20.62
C LYS A 186 -23.05 -6.08 20.03
N LEU A 187 -21.75 -5.84 20.18
CA LEU A 187 -20.62 -6.67 19.75
C LEU A 187 -19.95 -7.36 20.96
N GLN A 188 -20.78 -7.75 21.94
CA GLN A 188 -20.44 -8.76 22.93
C GLN A 188 -21.27 -10.02 22.63
N GLY A 189 -20.74 -10.84 21.71
CA GLY A 189 -21.41 -12.05 21.25
C GLY A 189 -20.67 -12.70 20.07
N ALA A 190 -19.86 -13.71 20.37
CA ALA A 190 -19.31 -14.67 19.40
C ALA A 190 -18.51 -14.13 18.19
N LEU A 191 -17.32 -13.56 18.46
CA LEU A 191 -16.19 -13.65 17.52
C LEU A 191 -15.66 -15.11 17.44
N SER A 192 -16.47 -16.02 16.90
CA SER A 192 -16.06 -17.40 16.63
C SER A 192 -15.21 -17.46 15.35
N ASN A 193 -14.03 -18.07 15.42
CA ASN A 193 -13.03 -18.20 14.33
C ASN A 193 -13.48 -19.18 13.22
N ARG A 194 -14.67 -18.99 12.63
CA ARG A 194 -15.18 -19.83 11.54
C ARG A 194 -14.73 -19.26 10.19
N CYS A 195 -14.04 -20.03 9.35
CA CYS A 195 -13.98 -19.73 7.92
C CYS A 195 -15.41 -19.82 7.36
N THR A 196 -16.02 -18.73 6.89
CA THR A 196 -17.43 -18.79 6.45
C THR A 196 -17.56 -19.42 5.09
N ARG A 197 -18.25 -20.57 5.04
CA ARG A 197 -18.95 -20.98 3.83
C ARG A 197 -20.04 -19.95 3.53
N ILE A 198 -19.99 -19.33 2.35
CA ILE A 198 -21.02 -18.36 1.92
C ILE A 198 -22.24 -19.15 1.46
N ASN A 199 -23.13 -19.40 2.42
CA ASN A 199 -24.44 -20.01 2.23
C ASN A 199 -25.56 -18.95 2.30
N GLN A 200 -25.32 -17.79 1.70
CA GLN A 200 -26.39 -16.93 1.20
C GLN A 200 -26.20 -16.74 -0.30
N GLN A 201 -26.74 -17.71 -1.06
CA GLN A 201 -27.18 -17.39 -2.41
C GLN A 201 -28.35 -16.43 -2.26
N SER A 202 -28.17 -15.17 -2.67
CA SER A 202 -29.28 -14.41 -3.24
C SER A 202 -29.73 -15.20 -4.48
N VAL A 203 -30.80 -15.97 -4.31
CA VAL A 203 -31.25 -16.99 -5.28
C VAL A 203 -31.56 -16.29 -6.61
N GLY A 204 -30.64 -16.39 -7.57
CA GLY A 204 -30.75 -15.79 -8.91
C GLY A 204 -29.56 -14.93 -9.37
N VAL A 205 -28.77 -14.32 -8.47
CA VAL A 205 -27.68 -13.39 -8.88
C VAL A 205 -26.35 -14.13 -9.06
N LYS A 206 -25.68 -13.91 -10.21
CA LYS A 206 -24.37 -14.49 -10.51
C LYS A 206 -23.27 -13.80 -9.69
N THR A 207 -22.48 -14.57 -8.95
CA THR A 207 -21.29 -14.07 -8.21
C THR A 207 -20.00 -14.56 -8.86
N PHE A 208 -19.06 -13.65 -9.07
CA PHE A 208 -17.68 -13.94 -9.45
C PHE A 208 -16.76 -13.92 -8.23
N PHE A 209 -15.90 -14.94 -8.11
CA PHE A 209 -14.89 -15.03 -7.07
C PHE A 209 -13.51 -14.88 -7.71
N ALA A 210 -12.66 -13.97 -7.21
CA ALA A 210 -11.34 -13.71 -7.77
C ALA A 210 -10.50 -15.00 -7.90
N ASN A 211 -10.51 -15.87 -6.88
CA ASN A 211 -9.80 -17.15 -6.88
C ASN A 211 -10.28 -18.12 -7.98
N GLN A 212 -11.57 -18.12 -8.36
CA GLN A 212 -12.06 -18.91 -9.49
C GLN A 212 -11.58 -18.36 -10.83
N LEU A 213 -11.51 -17.03 -10.97
CA LEU A 213 -10.99 -16.39 -12.18
C LEU A 213 -9.49 -16.66 -12.32
N LEU A 214 -8.70 -16.46 -11.25
CA LEU A 214 -7.28 -16.81 -11.21
C LEU A 214 -7.02 -18.30 -11.48
N GLY A 215 -7.80 -19.21 -10.89
CA GLY A 215 -7.68 -20.65 -11.18
C GLY A 215 -8.03 -21.01 -12.63
N LYS A 216 -9.07 -20.38 -13.21
CA LYS A 216 -9.43 -20.54 -14.64
C LYS A 216 -8.40 -19.93 -15.59
N PHE A 217 -7.70 -18.88 -15.15
CA PHE A 217 -6.59 -18.24 -15.84
C PHE A 217 -5.36 -19.14 -15.83
N ASP A 218 -4.84 -19.51 -14.65
CA ASP A 218 -3.69 -20.41 -14.46
C ASP A 218 -3.84 -21.73 -15.25
N ARG A 219 -5.02 -22.37 -15.22
CA ARG A 219 -5.28 -23.59 -16.00
C ARG A 219 -5.16 -23.38 -17.52
N ARG A 220 -5.46 -22.19 -18.02
CA ARG A 220 -5.51 -21.82 -19.45
C ARG A 220 -4.40 -20.84 -19.86
N TYR A 221 -3.36 -20.71 -19.04
CA TYR A 221 -2.26 -19.79 -19.32
C TYR A 221 -1.59 -20.13 -20.66
N ASP A 222 -1.44 -19.11 -21.50
CA ASP A 222 -0.71 -19.13 -22.77
C ASP A 222 0.07 -17.81 -22.85
N PRO A 223 1.41 -17.83 -22.81
CA PRO A 223 2.24 -16.63 -22.81
C PRO A 223 2.19 -15.86 -24.14
N LYS A 224 1.55 -16.39 -25.19
CA LYS A 224 1.38 -15.71 -26.48
C LYS A 224 -0.01 -15.10 -26.68
N ALA A 225 -0.93 -15.28 -25.74
CA ALA A 225 -2.34 -14.94 -25.93
C ALA A 225 -2.73 -13.49 -25.54
N VAL A 226 -1.80 -12.69 -25.00
CA VAL A 226 -2.10 -11.36 -24.42
C VAL A 226 -1.14 -10.27 -24.89
N THR A 227 -1.36 -9.81 -26.12
CA THR A 227 -0.90 -8.51 -26.63
C THR A 227 -2.11 -7.68 -27.06
N PHE A 228 -2.55 -6.76 -26.20
CA PHE A 228 -3.68 -5.86 -26.45
C PHE A 228 -3.25 -4.42 -26.83
N GLU A 229 -1.95 -4.17 -27.08
CA GLU A 229 -1.45 -2.86 -27.52
C GLU A 229 -2.10 -2.40 -28.84
N ASN A 230 -2.52 -3.34 -29.70
CA ASN A 230 -3.25 -3.08 -30.94
C ASN A 230 -4.78 -3.01 -30.75
N GLY A 231 -5.27 -2.89 -29.52
CA GLY A 231 -6.68 -2.85 -29.17
C GLY A 231 -7.29 -4.19 -28.78
N VAL A 232 -8.60 -4.18 -28.52
CA VAL A 232 -9.36 -5.31 -27.99
C VAL A 232 -10.35 -5.82 -29.02
N GLN A 233 -10.22 -7.08 -29.44
CA GLN A 233 -11.20 -7.70 -30.34
C GLN A 233 -12.53 -7.93 -29.61
N VAL A 234 -13.65 -7.50 -30.21
CA VAL A 234 -14.98 -7.84 -29.70
C VAL A 234 -15.19 -9.35 -29.92
N PRO A 235 -15.50 -10.14 -28.89
CA PRO A 235 -15.75 -11.58 -29.06
C PRO A 235 -16.92 -11.82 -30.02
N LYS A 236 -16.80 -12.79 -30.94
CA LYS A 236 -17.86 -13.16 -31.90
C LYS A 236 -19.23 -13.41 -31.27
N SER A 237 -19.25 -13.94 -30.04
CA SER A 237 -20.47 -14.14 -29.24
C SER A 237 -21.18 -12.84 -28.84
N LEU A 238 -20.45 -11.73 -28.78
CA LEU A 238 -20.95 -10.39 -28.50
C LEU A 238 -21.20 -9.58 -29.77
N GLU A 239 -20.45 -9.83 -30.87
CA GLU A 239 -20.72 -9.23 -32.18
C GLU A 239 -22.14 -9.51 -32.68
N ALA A 240 -22.65 -10.72 -32.44
CA ALA A 240 -23.99 -11.16 -32.84
C ALA A 240 -25.13 -10.53 -32.00
N LEU A 241 -24.83 -9.80 -30.92
CA LEU A 241 -25.84 -9.10 -30.12
C LEU A 241 -26.35 -7.88 -30.89
N LYS A 242 -27.61 -7.91 -31.31
CA LYS A 242 -28.28 -6.75 -31.89
C LYS A 242 -28.65 -5.73 -30.79
N PRO A 243 -28.58 -4.41 -31.06
CA PRO A 243 -29.18 -3.41 -30.18
C PRO A 243 -30.66 -3.72 -29.95
N LYS A 244 -31.16 -3.57 -28.71
CA LYS A 244 -32.57 -3.83 -28.34
C LYS A 244 -33.57 -2.78 -28.88
N GLY A 245 -33.19 -1.98 -29.88
CA GLY A 245 -33.92 -0.79 -30.33
C GLY A 245 -33.83 0.41 -29.37
N GLU A 246 -33.23 0.23 -28.20
CA GLU A 246 -33.03 1.26 -27.18
C GLU A 246 -31.95 2.27 -27.58
N LYS A 247 -32.18 3.55 -27.29
CA LYS A 247 -31.24 4.64 -27.54
C LYS A 247 -29.95 4.45 -26.73
N LEU A 248 -28.77 4.60 -27.34
CA LEU A 248 -27.47 4.50 -26.65
C LEU A 248 -27.16 5.84 -25.97
N THR A 249 -27.08 5.89 -24.64
CA THR A 249 -26.70 7.10 -23.89
C THR A 249 -25.20 7.07 -23.57
N VAL A 250 -24.48 8.15 -23.92
CA VAL A 250 -23.04 8.27 -23.77
C VAL A 250 -22.69 9.57 -23.04
N PHE A 251 -22.07 9.42 -21.88
CA PHE A 251 -21.48 10.53 -21.12
C PHE A 251 -20.00 10.61 -21.45
N VAL A 252 -19.59 11.67 -22.14
CA VAL A 252 -18.19 12.06 -22.27
C VAL A 252 -17.81 12.75 -20.97
N VAL A 253 -16.78 12.25 -20.28
CA VAL A 253 -16.39 12.69 -18.92
C VAL A 253 -15.00 13.32 -18.94
N PRO A 254 -14.89 14.65 -19.09
CA PRO A 254 -13.62 15.36 -19.04
C PRO A 254 -12.93 15.23 -17.68
N HIS A 255 -11.66 14.84 -17.69
CA HIS A 255 -10.83 14.64 -16.50
C HIS A 255 -9.37 15.02 -16.76
N SER A 256 -8.58 15.20 -15.70
CA SER A 256 -7.13 15.38 -15.77
C SER A 256 -6.51 14.63 -14.59
N HIS A 257 -5.62 13.67 -14.86
CA HIS A 257 -4.91 12.95 -13.80
C HIS A 257 -3.68 13.75 -13.37
N ASN A 258 -3.55 14.05 -12.08
CA ASN A 258 -2.54 15.01 -11.59
C ASN A 258 -1.77 14.40 -10.42
N ASP A 259 -0.61 13.82 -10.72
CA ASP A 259 0.24 13.20 -9.72
C ASP A 259 0.98 14.24 -8.87
N PRO A 260 0.84 14.19 -7.54
CA PRO A 260 1.53 15.14 -6.68
C PRO A 260 3.03 14.87 -6.58
N ASN A 261 3.56 13.69 -6.90
CA ASN A 261 5.01 13.40 -6.83
C ASN A 261 5.34 12.10 -7.60
N TRP A 262 5.64 12.22 -8.89
CA TRP A 262 6.00 11.09 -9.75
C TRP A 262 7.31 11.37 -10.51
N LEU A 263 7.23 12.02 -11.68
CA LEU A 263 8.42 12.43 -12.44
C LEU A 263 9.02 13.73 -11.91
N LYS A 264 8.15 14.66 -11.51
CA LYS A 264 8.49 15.96 -10.89
C LYS A 264 7.96 16.01 -9.46
N SER A 265 8.40 17.02 -8.71
CA SER A 265 7.86 17.33 -7.39
C SER A 265 6.47 17.96 -7.43
N TYR A 266 5.78 17.90 -6.29
CA TYR A 266 4.52 18.58 -6.02
C TYR A 266 4.49 20.04 -6.46
N ASP A 267 5.45 20.85 -5.99
CA ASP A 267 5.52 22.27 -6.31
C ASP A 267 5.74 22.50 -7.81
N SER A 268 6.58 21.67 -8.44
CA SER A 268 6.87 21.73 -9.87
C SER A 268 5.64 21.39 -10.73
N TYR A 269 4.92 20.32 -10.41
CA TYR A 269 3.66 20.01 -11.11
C TYR A 269 2.60 21.07 -10.89
N TYR A 270 2.46 21.56 -9.64
CA TYR A 270 1.50 22.61 -9.30
C TYR A 270 1.72 23.86 -10.17
N HIS A 271 2.92 24.44 -10.12
CA HIS A 271 3.20 25.71 -10.79
C HIS A 271 3.30 25.61 -12.32
N LEU A 272 3.74 24.48 -12.86
CA LEU A 272 3.91 24.32 -14.31
C LEU A 272 2.63 23.89 -15.04
N GLN A 273 1.79 23.06 -14.42
CA GLN A 273 0.69 22.37 -15.10
C GLN A 273 -0.64 22.45 -14.33
N THR A 274 -0.73 21.87 -13.13
CA THR A 274 -1.99 21.69 -12.40
C THR A 274 -2.73 23.00 -12.10
N ARG A 275 -2.02 24.07 -11.73
CA ARG A 275 -2.60 25.40 -11.51
C ARG A 275 -3.30 25.95 -12.76
N ASN A 276 -2.74 25.67 -13.95
CA ASN A 276 -3.33 26.08 -15.22
C ASN A 276 -4.60 25.28 -15.52
N VAL A 277 -4.59 23.96 -15.25
CA VAL A 277 -5.78 23.10 -15.37
C VAL A 277 -6.95 23.65 -14.56
N LEU A 278 -6.73 24.00 -13.29
CA LEU A 278 -7.76 24.54 -12.41
C LEU A 278 -8.22 25.95 -12.80
N ASN A 279 -7.29 26.83 -13.23
CA ASN A 279 -7.62 28.15 -13.77
C ASN A 279 -8.51 28.06 -15.02
N TYR A 280 -8.18 27.16 -15.95
CA TYR A 280 -8.94 26.98 -17.17
C TYR A 280 -10.27 26.24 -16.93
N ALA A 281 -10.32 25.26 -16.02
CA ALA A 281 -11.56 24.64 -15.61
C ALA A 281 -12.56 25.68 -15.08
N LEU A 282 -12.11 26.60 -14.20
CA LEU A 282 -12.93 27.71 -13.72
C LEU A 282 -13.43 28.59 -14.89
N LYS A 283 -12.54 28.99 -15.80
CA LYS A 283 -12.84 29.85 -16.96
C LYS A 283 -13.85 29.21 -17.91
N TYR A 284 -13.61 27.98 -18.36
CA TYR A 284 -14.39 27.36 -19.43
C TYR A 284 -15.68 26.70 -18.96
N LEU A 285 -15.71 26.16 -17.73
CA LEU A 285 -16.99 25.77 -17.14
C LEU A 285 -17.88 27.00 -16.97
N THR A 286 -17.36 28.15 -16.51
CA THR A 286 -18.14 29.40 -16.46
C THR A 286 -18.63 29.83 -17.86
N LYS A 287 -17.78 29.72 -18.89
CA LYS A 287 -18.10 30.12 -20.28
C LYS A 287 -19.13 29.23 -20.99
N TRP A 288 -19.10 27.92 -20.76
CA TRP A 288 -19.87 26.94 -21.56
C TRP A 288 -20.81 26.09 -20.67
N PRO A 289 -22.10 26.45 -20.54
CA PRO A 289 -23.04 25.80 -19.61
C PRO A 289 -23.18 24.27 -19.75
N GLU A 290 -23.00 23.73 -20.95
CA GLU A 290 -23.05 22.29 -21.23
C GLU A 290 -21.79 21.55 -20.75
N MET A 291 -20.63 22.21 -20.68
CA MET A 291 -19.37 21.56 -20.30
C MET A 291 -19.44 21.04 -18.86
N ARG A 292 -18.79 19.88 -18.64
CA ARG A 292 -18.62 19.19 -17.36
C ARG A 292 -17.16 18.84 -17.15
N PHE A 293 -16.76 18.61 -15.91
CA PHE A 293 -15.41 18.17 -15.55
C PHE A 293 -15.46 17.37 -14.24
N ILE A 294 -14.51 16.45 -14.05
CA ILE A 294 -14.28 15.77 -12.76
C ILE A 294 -12.88 16.09 -12.24
N TRP A 295 -12.75 16.27 -10.92
CA TRP A 295 -11.47 16.52 -10.24
C TRP A 295 -11.29 15.55 -9.07
N THR A 296 -10.09 14.99 -8.91
CA THR A 296 -9.85 13.92 -7.93
C THR A 296 -8.96 14.33 -6.76
N GLU A 297 -7.77 14.87 -7.03
CA GLU A 297 -6.74 15.09 -6.02
C GLU A 297 -6.99 16.35 -5.17
N ALA A 298 -7.50 16.18 -3.95
CA ALA A 298 -7.87 17.31 -3.08
C ALA A 298 -6.65 18.15 -2.66
N VAL A 299 -5.45 17.57 -2.58
CA VAL A 299 -4.21 18.30 -2.24
C VAL A 299 -3.98 19.50 -3.17
N PHE A 300 -4.05 19.30 -4.48
CA PHE A 300 -3.84 20.36 -5.47
C PHE A 300 -4.97 21.38 -5.49
N LEU A 301 -6.22 20.93 -5.39
CA LEU A 301 -7.37 21.83 -5.30
C LEU A 301 -7.30 22.71 -4.04
N SER A 302 -6.78 22.17 -2.93
CA SER A 302 -6.62 22.92 -1.69
C SER A 302 -5.58 24.05 -1.81
N THR A 303 -4.44 23.78 -2.46
CA THR A 303 -3.41 24.80 -2.70
C THR A 303 -3.91 25.86 -3.67
N TRP A 304 -4.54 25.47 -4.80
CA TRP A 304 -5.16 26.43 -5.72
C TRP A 304 -6.19 27.31 -5.03
N PHE A 305 -7.06 26.71 -4.21
CA PHE A 305 -8.11 27.43 -3.50
C PHE A 305 -7.55 28.40 -2.44
N SER A 306 -6.36 28.11 -1.88
CA SER A 306 -5.67 29.03 -0.96
C SER A 306 -5.09 30.28 -1.65
N GLU A 307 -4.69 30.15 -2.92
CA GLU A 307 -4.20 31.26 -3.75
C GLU A 307 -5.33 32.06 -4.45
N ALA A 308 -6.52 31.46 -4.58
CA ALA A 308 -7.62 32.00 -5.36
C ALA A 308 -8.31 33.22 -4.69
N THR A 309 -8.68 34.21 -5.50
CA THR A 309 -9.44 35.38 -5.03
C THR A 309 -10.80 34.97 -4.45
N PRO A 310 -11.44 35.81 -3.61
CA PRO A 310 -12.80 35.53 -3.11
C PRO A 310 -13.80 35.21 -4.22
N ASP A 311 -13.74 35.94 -5.34
CA ASP A 311 -14.61 35.71 -6.51
C ASP A 311 -14.31 34.38 -7.22
N GLN A 312 -13.03 34.04 -7.40
CA GLN A 312 -12.63 32.74 -7.97
C GLN A 312 -13.09 31.58 -7.07
N ARG A 313 -12.96 31.71 -5.75
CA ARG A 313 -13.47 30.74 -4.77
C ARG A 313 -14.99 30.63 -4.83
N ALA A 314 -15.71 31.75 -4.93
CA ALA A 314 -17.17 31.76 -5.05
C ALA A 314 -17.65 31.10 -6.36
N ALA A 315 -17.00 31.41 -7.49
CA ALA A 315 -17.27 30.78 -8.78
C ALA A 315 -16.98 29.27 -8.76
N MET A 316 -15.87 28.84 -8.16
CA MET A 316 -15.52 27.42 -7.99
C MET A 316 -16.61 26.69 -7.18
N LYS A 317 -17.00 27.22 -6.01
CA LYS A 317 -18.11 26.67 -5.21
C LYS A 317 -19.42 26.60 -5.99
N SER A 318 -19.71 27.62 -6.82
CA SER A 318 -20.91 27.66 -7.65
C SER A 318 -20.92 26.54 -8.70
N LEU A 319 -19.81 26.32 -9.40
CA LEU A 319 -19.68 25.22 -10.38
C LEU A 319 -19.83 23.83 -9.72
N VAL A 320 -19.26 23.65 -8.53
CA VAL A 320 -19.41 22.41 -7.75
C VAL A 320 -20.87 22.22 -7.30
N LYS A 321 -21.51 23.25 -6.75
CA LYS A 321 -22.93 23.21 -6.33
C LYS A 321 -23.89 22.95 -7.50
N GLN A 322 -23.56 23.40 -8.70
CA GLN A 322 -24.32 23.14 -9.92
C GLN A 322 -24.09 21.73 -10.49
N GLY A 323 -23.20 20.91 -9.91
CA GLY A 323 -22.82 19.60 -10.46
C GLY A 323 -22.06 19.69 -11.78
N ARG A 324 -21.40 20.83 -12.06
CA ARG A 324 -20.67 21.07 -13.32
C ARG A 324 -19.19 20.76 -13.22
N LEU A 325 -18.65 20.91 -12.00
CA LEU A 325 -17.42 20.27 -11.56
C LEU A 325 -17.81 19.25 -10.49
N GLU A 326 -17.66 17.94 -10.76
CA GLU A 326 -17.78 16.92 -9.70
C GLU A 326 -16.42 16.73 -9.02
N ILE A 327 -16.41 16.67 -7.69
CA ILE A 327 -15.24 16.24 -6.94
C ILE A 327 -15.36 14.73 -6.72
N THR A 328 -14.60 13.95 -7.48
CA THR A 328 -14.54 12.49 -7.42
C THR A 328 -13.46 12.04 -6.45
N SER A 329 -13.66 10.92 -5.76
CA SER A 329 -12.87 10.41 -4.62
C SER A 329 -12.79 11.35 -3.43
N GLY A 330 -12.22 12.54 -3.64
CA GLY A 330 -12.02 13.58 -2.64
C GLY A 330 -11.01 13.23 -1.56
N GLY A 331 -10.26 12.13 -1.69
CA GLY A 331 -9.09 11.89 -0.86
C GLY A 331 -8.02 12.96 -1.08
N TRP A 332 -7.10 13.11 -0.12
CA TRP A 332 -5.99 14.04 -0.24
C TRP A 332 -5.18 13.77 -1.51
N VAL A 333 -5.02 12.49 -1.85
CA VAL A 333 -4.39 11.97 -3.07
C VAL A 333 -5.22 10.82 -3.64
N SER A 334 -4.87 10.35 -4.84
CA SER A 334 -5.27 9.04 -5.37
C SER A 334 -4.29 7.96 -4.83
N PRO A 335 -4.64 7.15 -3.81
CA PRO A 335 -3.67 6.37 -3.05
C PRO A 335 -3.37 5.00 -3.68
N ASP A 336 -2.19 4.45 -3.38
CA ASP A 336 -1.92 3.02 -3.56
C ASP A 336 -2.81 2.16 -2.66
N GLU A 337 -3.14 0.97 -3.13
CA GLU A 337 -3.98 0.00 -2.43
C GLU A 337 -3.23 -1.29 -2.05
N ALA A 338 -1.96 -1.45 -2.44
CA ALA A 338 -1.16 -2.64 -2.15
C ALA A 338 -0.20 -2.47 -0.97
N SER A 339 0.52 -1.35 -0.88
CA SER A 339 1.55 -1.08 0.14
C SER A 339 1.09 -0.15 1.26
N THR A 340 -0.14 0.36 1.19
CA THR A 340 -0.77 1.19 2.23
C THR A 340 -1.37 0.35 3.35
N HIS A 341 -1.42 0.90 4.57
CA HIS A 341 -2.10 0.29 5.72
C HIS A 341 -3.38 1.08 6.02
N TYR A 342 -4.41 0.41 6.53
CA TYR A 342 -5.76 0.99 6.65
C TYR A 342 -5.80 2.33 7.40
N PHE A 343 -4.92 2.56 8.38
CA PHE A 343 -4.84 3.83 9.10
C PHE A 343 -4.47 5.00 8.18
N ALA A 344 -3.47 4.82 7.31
CA ALA A 344 -3.06 5.87 6.38
C ALA A 344 -4.09 6.08 5.24
N LEU A 345 -4.75 5.00 4.79
CA LEU A 345 -5.87 5.10 3.85
C LEU A 345 -7.05 5.90 4.41
N ILE A 346 -7.38 5.71 5.69
CA ILE A 346 -8.40 6.48 6.40
C ILE A 346 -7.97 7.94 6.55
N ASN A 347 -6.72 8.21 6.95
CA ASN A 347 -6.25 9.58 7.16
C ASN A 347 -6.25 10.41 5.86
N GLN A 348 -5.75 9.87 4.74
CA GLN A 348 -5.76 10.61 3.47
C GLN A 348 -7.19 10.89 2.97
N MET A 349 -8.12 9.95 3.21
CA MET A 349 -9.54 10.12 2.88
C MET A 349 -10.18 11.19 3.77
N LEU A 350 -9.91 11.14 5.07
CA LEU A 350 -10.40 12.08 6.08
C LEU A 350 -9.94 13.52 5.78
N ASP A 351 -8.66 13.72 5.48
CA ASP A 351 -8.09 15.06 5.23
C ASP A 351 -8.76 15.72 4.01
N GLY A 352 -8.87 14.98 2.90
CA GLY A 352 -9.54 15.48 1.70
C GLY A 352 -11.04 15.68 1.88
N HIS A 353 -11.76 14.71 2.48
CA HIS A 353 -13.21 14.80 2.71
C HIS A 353 -13.58 15.95 3.65
N LEU A 354 -12.82 16.15 4.74
CA LEU A 354 -13.02 17.29 5.64
C LEU A 354 -12.76 18.62 4.92
N TRP A 355 -11.67 18.72 4.17
CA TRP A 355 -11.34 19.94 3.42
C TRP A 355 -12.43 20.28 2.40
N ILE A 356 -12.90 19.30 1.61
CA ILE A 356 -13.98 19.46 0.62
C ILE A 356 -15.28 19.88 1.30
N LYS A 357 -15.68 19.21 2.39
CA LYS A 357 -16.92 19.52 3.12
C LYS A 357 -16.91 20.93 3.69
N GLN A 358 -15.78 21.37 4.26
CA GLN A 358 -15.62 22.70 4.85
C GLN A 358 -15.56 23.80 3.78
N ASN A 359 -14.82 23.59 2.69
CA ASN A 359 -14.55 24.65 1.71
C ASN A 359 -15.58 24.69 0.57
N LEU A 360 -16.05 23.53 0.11
CA LEU A 360 -16.93 23.41 -1.06
C LEU A 360 -18.38 23.03 -0.70
N GLY A 361 -18.63 22.53 0.51
CA GLY A 361 -19.98 22.25 1.01
C GLY A 361 -20.64 20.99 0.41
N VAL A 362 -19.85 20.09 -0.16
CA VAL A 362 -20.30 18.82 -0.76
C VAL A 362 -19.61 17.61 -0.12
N ALA A 363 -20.12 16.42 -0.40
CA ALA A 363 -19.45 15.15 -0.13
C ALA A 363 -19.32 14.36 -1.45
N PRO A 364 -18.16 13.75 -1.76
CA PRO A 364 -18.02 12.89 -2.93
C PRO A 364 -18.97 11.68 -2.88
N GLU A 365 -19.55 11.30 -4.02
CA GLU A 365 -20.43 10.12 -4.15
C GLU A 365 -19.77 8.98 -4.94
N THR A 366 -18.75 9.29 -5.75
CA THR A 366 -18.01 8.37 -6.60
C THR A 366 -16.53 8.37 -6.22
N TYR A 367 -15.94 7.20 -5.97
CA TYR A 367 -14.49 7.02 -5.84
C TYR A 367 -13.91 6.67 -7.21
N TRP A 368 -13.12 7.57 -7.78
CA TRP A 368 -12.39 7.43 -9.04
C TRP A 368 -10.91 7.16 -8.70
N ASN A 369 -10.46 5.91 -8.83
CA ASN A 369 -9.07 5.54 -8.55
C ASN A 369 -8.56 4.69 -9.72
N VAL A 370 -8.20 5.33 -10.83
CA VAL A 370 -7.89 4.64 -12.08
C VAL A 370 -6.43 4.22 -12.22
N ASP A 371 -5.49 4.84 -11.51
CA ASP A 371 -4.05 4.54 -11.64
C ASP A 371 -3.38 3.59 -10.61
N PRO A 372 -3.95 3.22 -9.43
CA PRO A 372 -3.29 2.24 -8.57
C PRO A 372 -3.08 0.89 -9.27
N PHE A 373 -1.93 0.27 -9.05
CA PHE A 373 -1.46 -0.90 -9.82
C PHE A 373 -2.08 -2.23 -9.32
N GLY A 374 -3.41 -2.27 -9.26
CA GLY A 374 -4.22 -3.30 -8.62
C GLY A 374 -4.97 -2.76 -7.41
N TYR A 375 -6.05 -3.45 -7.02
CA TYR A 375 -7.04 -2.93 -6.06
C TYR A 375 -7.32 -3.91 -4.93
N SER A 376 -7.53 -3.38 -3.73
CA SER A 376 -7.67 -4.17 -2.50
C SER A 376 -9.13 -4.55 -2.18
N LEU A 377 -9.31 -5.69 -1.51
CA LEU A 377 -10.59 -6.11 -0.94
C LEU A 377 -11.10 -5.13 0.14
N LEU A 378 -10.20 -4.36 0.77
CA LEU A 378 -10.58 -3.41 1.82
C LEU A 378 -11.19 -2.12 1.25
N SER A 379 -10.80 -1.72 0.03
CA SER A 379 -11.23 -0.49 -0.62
C SER A 379 -12.76 -0.33 -0.72
N PRO A 380 -13.55 -1.29 -1.23
CA PRO A 380 -15.00 -1.15 -1.28
C PRO A 380 -15.65 -1.02 0.12
N HIS A 381 -15.04 -1.60 1.16
CA HIS A 381 -15.53 -1.49 2.53
C HIS A 381 -15.29 -0.09 3.12
N LEU A 382 -14.05 0.43 3.05
CA LEU A 382 -13.72 1.75 3.60
C LEU A 382 -14.46 2.88 2.89
N GLN A 383 -14.54 2.83 1.55
CA GLN A 383 -15.21 3.86 0.76
C GLN A 383 -16.73 3.85 1.00
N SER A 384 -17.35 2.67 1.09
CA SER A 384 -18.78 2.54 1.45
C SER A 384 -19.08 3.12 2.85
N LEU A 385 -18.20 2.90 3.84
CA LEU A 385 -18.33 3.52 5.16
C LEU A 385 -18.15 5.05 5.15
N ALA A 386 -17.45 5.60 4.16
CA ALA A 386 -17.31 7.05 3.95
C ALA A 386 -18.49 7.68 3.18
N GLY A 387 -19.51 6.89 2.81
CA GLY A 387 -20.69 7.37 2.06
C GLY A 387 -20.53 7.37 0.54
N ILE A 388 -19.40 6.90 0.01
CA ILE A 388 -19.24 6.62 -1.42
C ILE A 388 -20.24 5.53 -1.83
N GLN A 389 -20.82 5.68 -3.01
CA GLN A 389 -21.79 4.73 -3.58
C GLN A 389 -21.28 4.05 -4.86
N ASN A 390 -20.33 4.68 -5.55
CA ASN A 390 -19.80 4.23 -6.83
C ASN A 390 -18.27 4.13 -6.80
N TYR A 391 -17.69 3.22 -7.58
CA TYR A 391 -16.24 3.06 -7.71
C TYR A 391 -15.86 2.85 -9.18
N VAL A 392 -14.92 3.64 -9.70
CA VAL A 392 -14.30 3.40 -11.01
C VAL A 392 -12.86 2.94 -10.83
N ILE A 393 -12.53 1.82 -11.47
CA ILE A 393 -11.21 1.18 -11.47
C ILE A 393 -10.81 0.79 -12.90
N LEU A 394 -9.53 0.48 -13.12
CA LEU A 394 -8.96 0.19 -14.45
C LEU A 394 -7.88 -0.88 -14.43
N ARG A 395 -6.84 -0.69 -13.61
CA ARG A 395 -5.60 -1.49 -13.61
C ARG A 395 -5.77 -2.83 -12.88
N ILE A 396 -6.67 -3.66 -13.39
CA ILE A 396 -6.87 -5.05 -12.98
C ILE A 396 -6.11 -5.98 -13.93
N ASN A 397 -5.74 -7.18 -13.49
CA ASN A 397 -5.11 -8.20 -14.33
C ASN A 397 -5.85 -8.38 -15.68
N GLU A 398 -5.16 -8.18 -16.79
CA GLU A 398 -5.82 -8.09 -18.11
C GLU A 398 -6.53 -9.39 -18.53
N HIS A 399 -6.07 -10.58 -18.09
CA HIS A 399 -6.79 -11.83 -18.32
C HIS A 399 -8.11 -11.89 -17.54
N ILE A 400 -8.16 -11.31 -16.34
CA ILE A 400 -9.41 -11.13 -15.57
C ILE A 400 -10.31 -10.14 -16.31
N LYS A 401 -9.79 -8.99 -16.75
CA LYS A 401 -10.55 -7.99 -17.52
C LYS A 401 -11.17 -8.58 -18.77
N ASP A 402 -10.43 -9.40 -19.51
CA ASP A 402 -10.93 -10.08 -20.70
C ASP A 402 -12.05 -11.09 -20.41
N MET A 403 -11.96 -11.83 -19.31
CA MET A 403 -13.06 -12.69 -18.86
C MET A 403 -14.30 -11.87 -18.49
N LEU A 404 -14.13 -10.73 -17.81
CA LEU A 404 -15.25 -9.83 -17.47
C LEU A 404 -15.88 -9.19 -18.72
N ARG A 405 -15.09 -8.81 -19.74
CA ARG A 405 -15.57 -8.36 -21.06
C ARG A 405 -16.48 -9.41 -21.71
N ARG A 406 -16.00 -10.65 -21.83
CA ARG A 406 -16.74 -11.77 -22.46
C ARG A 406 -18.05 -12.10 -21.72
N GLU A 407 -18.07 -11.92 -20.41
CA GLU A 407 -19.21 -12.22 -19.52
C GLU A 407 -20.18 -11.03 -19.32
N ARG A 408 -19.91 -9.90 -20.00
CA ARG A 408 -20.60 -8.60 -19.81
C ARG A 408 -20.71 -8.25 -18.33
N ALA A 409 -19.57 -8.28 -17.64
CA ALA A 409 -19.44 -8.23 -16.19
C ALA A 409 -18.33 -7.27 -15.72
N LEU A 410 -18.03 -6.24 -16.52
CA LEU A 410 -17.14 -5.14 -16.11
C LEU A 410 -17.76 -4.25 -15.03
N GLU A 411 -19.10 -4.21 -14.96
CA GLU A 411 -19.83 -3.61 -13.87
C GLU A 411 -20.34 -4.69 -12.93
N PHE A 412 -20.16 -4.48 -11.63
CA PHE A 412 -20.56 -5.43 -10.59
C PHE A 412 -20.77 -4.76 -9.24
N ASN A 413 -21.49 -5.48 -8.38
CA ASN A 413 -21.59 -5.17 -6.96
C ASN A 413 -20.37 -5.77 -6.23
N TRP A 414 -19.39 -4.94 -5.86
CA TRP A 414 -18.22 -5.40 -5.13
C TRP A 414 -18.54 -5.53 -3.65
N GLN A 415 -18.45 -6.75 -3.14
CA GLN A 415 -18.77 -7.11 -1.75
C GLN A 415 -17.54 -7.72 -1.06
N THR A 416 -17.51 -7.61 0.26
CA THR A 416 -16.55 -8.34 1.10
C THR A 416 -17.13 -9.66 1.60
N PHE A 417 -16.27 -10.63 1.92
CA PHE A 417 -16.74 -11.93 2.44
C PHE A 417 -17.33 -11.85 3.85
N TRP A 418 -17.05 -10.78 4.62
CA TRP A 418 -17.66 -10.54 5.92
C TRP A 418 -19.02 -9.83 5.83
N SER A 419 -19.19 -8.94 4.85
CA SER A 419 -20.50 -8.35 4.51
C SER A 419 -21.49 -9.44 4.07
N SER A 420 -21.13 -10.21 3.04
CA SER A 420 -21.96 -11.28 2.47
C SER A 420 -22.19 -12.51 3.38
N SER A 421 -21.57 -12.53 4.57
CA SER A 421 -21.85 -13.53 5.61
C SER A 421 -22.49 -12.97 6.88
N GLY A 422 -22.96 -11.72 6.85
CA GLY A 422 -23.67 -11.07 7.96
C GLY A 422 -22.80 -10.79 9.20
N ARG A 423 -21.47 -10.76 9.03
CA ARG A 423 -20.50 -10.57 10.13
C ARG A 423 -20.01 -9.13 10.29
N GLY A 424 -20.38 -8.25 9.37
CA GLY A 424 -20.06 -6.83 9.40
C GLY A 424 -21.21 -6.00 8.84
N PRO A 425 -21.06 -4.68 8.77
CA PRO A 425 -22.02 -3.82 8.09
C PRO A 425 -22.15 -4.24 6.62
N ASP A 426 -23.33 -4.04 6.04
CA ASP A 426 -23.57 -4.32 4.62
C ASP A 426 -22.88 -3.25 3.76
N THR A 427 -21.64 -3.52 3.40
CA THR A 427 -20.80 -2.64 2.58
C THR A 427 -20.61 -3.24 1.21
N GLN A 428 -21.35 -2.68 0.26
CA GLN A 428 -21.31 -3.02 -1.16
C GLN A 428 -21.12 -1.72 -1.94
N LEU A 429 -20.25 -1.73 -2.95
CA LEU A 429 -20.16 -0.65 -3.93
C LEU A 429 -20.57 -1.13 -5.31
N LEU A 430 -21.22 -0.23 -6.07
CA LEU A 430 -21.34 -0.38 -7.50
C LEU A 430 -20.00 -0.02 -8.15
N THR A 431 -19.30 -1.01 -8.68
CA THR A 431 -17.98 -0.85 -9.28
C THR A 431 -18.06 -0.99 -10.80
N SER A 432 -17.40 -0.08 -11.52
CA SER A 432 -17.24 -0.11 -12.98
C SER A 432 -15.75 -0.23 -13.32
N VAL A 433 -15.39 -1.30 -14.02
CA VAL A 433 -14.04 -1.51 -14.56
C VAL A 433 -13.96 -0.89 -15.96
N LEU A 434 -13.03 0.04 -16.16
CA LEU A 434 -12.74 0.57 -17.49
C LEU A 434 -12.26 -0.56 -18.42
N PRO A 435 -12.84 -0.70 -19.63
CA PRO A 435 -12.75 -1.93 -20.45
C PRO A 435 -11.40 -2.17 -21.13
N PHE A 436 -10.53 -1.16 -21.17
CA PHE A 436 -9.33 -1.11 -22.02
C PHE A 436 -8.05 -0.91 -21.18
N MET A 437 -6.92 -0.61 -21.82
CA MET A 437 -5.60 -0.68 -21.19
C MET A 437 -5.33 0.47 -20.22
N LEU A 438 -5.55 1.72 -20.64
CA LEU A 438 -5.32 2.94 -19.85
C LEU A 438 -6.59 3.82 -19.76
N TYR A 439 -6.59 4.91 -18.99
CA TYR A 439 -7.69 5.91 -18.91
C TYR A 439 -7.61 7.03 -19.95
N GLN A 440 -6.55 7.02 -20.76
CA GLN A 440 -6.25 7.99 -21.81
C GLN A 440 -7.36 8.05 -22.87
N ILE A 441 -7.46 9.16 -23.61
CA ILE A 441 -8.43 9.34 -24.71
C ILE A 441 -8.31 8.21 -25.75
N LYS A 442 -7.08 7.79 -26.05
CA LYS A 442 -6.73 6.63 -26.88
C LYS A 442 -7.43 5.33 -26.48
N TYR A 443 -7.74 5.14 -25.20
CA TYR A 443 -8.38 3.95 -24.65
C TYR A 443 -9.76 4.26 -24.06
N SER A 444 -10.42 5.34 -24.50
CA SER A 444 -11.71 5.74 -23.95
C SER A 444 -12.89 5.52 -24.89
N CYS A 445 -12.74 5.78 -26.19
CA CYS A 445 -13.87 5.81 -27.13
C CYS A 445 -14.40 4.42 -27.50
N GLY A 446 -13.52 3.42 -27.56
CA GLY A 446 -13.86 2.06 -27.99
C GLY A 446 -12.64 1.15 -28.16
N PRO A 447 -12.84 -0.05 -28.72
CA PRO A 447 -11.84 -1.12 -28.73
C PRO A 447 -10.60 -0.86 -29.59
N ASN A 448 -10.64 0.03 -30.58
CA ASN A 448 -9.51 0.30 -31.46
C ASN A 448 -8.80 1.63 -31.07
N PRO A 449 -7.61 1.56 -30.46
CA PRO A 449 -6.94 2.77 -29.95
C PRO A 449 -6.52 3.73 -31.05
N SER A 450 -6.08 3.22 -32.21
CA SER A 450 -5.73 4.04 -33.36
C SER A 450 -6.92 4.82 -33.93
N PHE A 451 -8.14 4.33 -33.74
CA PHE A 451 -9.36 5.07 -34.10
C PHE A 451 -9.69 6.13 -33.05
N CYS A 452 -9.50 5.85 -31.77
CA CYS A 452 -9.75 6.83 -30.71
C CYS A 452 -8.81 8.05 -30.76
N LEU A 453 -7.61 7.92 -31.34
CA LEU A 453 -6.69 9.04 -31.57
C LEU A 453 -7.22 10.13 -32.51
N TYR A 454 -8.22 9.84 -33.37
CA TYR A 454 -8.92 10.87 -34.16
C TYR A 454 -9.85 11.77 -33.31
N PHE A 455 -10.06 11.40 -32.04
CA PHE A 455 -10.93 12.09 -31.09
C PHE A 455 -10.19 12.60 -29.84
N ASP A 456 -8.85 12.54 -29.83
CA ASP A 456 -8.08 13.55 -29.11
C ASP A 456 -7.86 14.73 -30.05
N PHE A 457 -8.30 15.93 -29.66
CA PHE A 457 -8.13 17.14 -30.47
C PHE A 457 -6.98 18.05 -30.00
N ARG A 458 -6.17 17.66 -28.99
CA ARG A 458 -5.00 18.47 -28.60
C ARG A 458 -4.04 18.60 -29.78
N ASN A 459 -3.74 19.83 -30.15
CA ASN A 459 -2.68 20.20 -31.08
C ASN A 459 -2.07 21.53 -30.62
N ILE A 460 -0.92 21.46 -29.93
CA ILE A 460 -0.23 22.62 -29.37
C ILE A 460 1.09 22.80 -30.11
N ASP A 461 1.34 24.01 -30.61
CA ASP A 461 2.54 24.33 -31.40
C ASP A 461 3.83 23.97 -30.65
N GLY A 462 4.57 23.00 -31.19
CA GLY A 462 5.86 22.55 -30.67
C GLY A 462 5.80 21.44 -29.62
N GLU A 463 4.61 20.98 -29.22
CA GLU A 463 4.45 19.78 -28.39
C GLU A 463 4.39 18.52 -29.27
N LEU A 464 5.05 17.43 -28.84
CA LEU A 464 4.88 16.12 -29.45
C LEU A 464 3.56 15.51 -28.96
N SER A 465 2.74 15.03 -29.89
CA SER A 465 1.46 14.38 -29.58
C SER A 465 1.22 13.18 -30.49
N GLU A 466 0.55 12.15 -29.97
CA GLU A 466 0.00 11.05 -30.77
C GLU A 466 -1.41 11.34 -31.31
N SER A 467 -1.96 12.52 -31.00
CA SER A 467 -3.23 13.03 -31.54
C SER A 467 -3.28 12.94 -33.06
N LEU A 468 -4.36 12.35 -33.58
CA LEU A 468 -4.74 12.36 -35.00
C LEU A 468 -5.98 13.24 -35.23
N GLY A 469 -6.37 14.03 -34.22
CA GLY A 469 -7.51 14.93 -34.28
C GLY A 469 -7.39 15.97 -35.39
N THR A 470 -8.49 16.17 -36.11
CA THR A 470 -8.63 17.25 -37.09
C THR A 470 -9.86 18.06 -36.77
N ASN A 471 -9.86 19.35 -37.12
CA ASN A 471 -11.00 20.22 -36.85
C ASN A 471 -12.27 19.67 -37.52
N VAL A 472 -13.31 19.49 -36.72
CA VAL A 472 -14.62 18.99 -37.16
C VAL A 472 -15.32 20.11 -37.94
N ASP A 473 -15.74 19.82 -39.16
CA ASP A 473 -16.40 20.74 -40.08
C ASP A 473 -17.53 20.04 -40.86
N PRO A 474 -18.37 20.78 -41.61
CA PRO A 474 -19.48 20.17 -42.36
C PRO A 474 -19.07 19.13 -43.42
N LYS A 475 -17.79 19.08 -43.83
CA LYS A 475 -17.28 18.12 -44.82
C LYS A 475 -16.86 16.79 -44.18
N ASN A 476 -16.40 16.82 -42.92
CA ASN A 476 -15.89 15.63 -42.23
C ASN A 476 -16.78 15.11 -41.08
N VAL A 477 -17.72 15.93 -40.56
CA VAL A 477 -18.50 15.61 -39.35
C VAL A 477 -19.27 14.29 -39.47
N ASN A 478 -19.85 13.97 -40.63
CA ASN A 478 -20.55 12.72 -40.86
C ASN A 478 -19.61 11.50 -40.67
N ARG A 479 -18.51 11.46 -41.45
CA ARG A 479 -17.51 10.37 -41.39
C ARG A 479 -16.90 10.20 -39.99
N LEU A 480 -16.59 11.31 -39.30
CA LEU A 480 -16.05 11.27 -37.94
C LEU A 480 -17.09 10.79 -36.92
N SER A 481 -18.35 11.17 -37.08
CA SER A 481 -19.46 10.71 -36.25
C SER A 481 -19.75 9.21 -36.44
N ASP A 482 -19.75 8.72 -37.70
CA ASP A 482 -19.84 7.29 -38.01
C ASP A 482 -18.71 6.50 -37.35
N MET A 483 -17.47 6.98 -37.46
CA MET A 483 -16.30 6.33 -36.84
C MET A 483 -16.41 6.29 -35.31
N LEU A 484 -16.82 7.39 -34.67
CA LEU A 484 -17.01 7.45 -33.22
C LEU A 484 -18.16 6.54 -32.77
N PHE A 485 -19.28 6.58 -33.48
CA PHE A 485 -20.45 5.74 -33.22
C PHE A 485 -20.12 4.25 -33.31
N GLN A 486 -19.36 3.82 -34.33
CA GLN A 486 -18.91 2.42 -34.45
C GLN A 486 -18.04 1.98 -33.26
N GLN A 487 -17.15 2.84 -32.77
CA GLN A 487 -16.33 2.54 -31.58
C GLN A 487 -17.18 2.47 -30.29
N LEU A 488 -18.15 3.37 -30.13
CA LEU A 488 -19.08 3.38 -29.00
C LEU A 488 -20.04 2.18 -29.03
N GLU A 489 -20.60 1.82 -30.19
CA GLU A 489 -21.44 0.63 -30.34
C GLU A 489 -20.63 -0.64 -30.02
N ALA A 490 -19.40 -0.75 -30.53
CA ALA A 490 -18.51 -1.86 -30.20
C ALA A 490 -18.17 -1.92 -28.71
N LYS A 491 -17.96 -0.78 -28.05
CA LYS A 491 -17.78 -0.68 -26.59
C LYS A 491 -19.03 -1.14 -25.83
N SER A 492 -20.23 -0.79 -26.29
CA SER A 492 -21.50 -1.14 -25.65
C SER A 492 -21.72 -2.65 -25.48
N LYS A 493 -21.15 -3.46 -26.39
CA LYS A 493 -21.29 -4.92 -26.39
C LYS A 493 -20.68 -5.58 -25.14
N PHE A 494 -19.78 -4.90 -24.42
CA PHE A 494 -19.21 -5.36 -23.14
C PHE A 494 -20.09 -5.09 -21.91
N TYR A 495 -21.19 -4.34 -22.04
CA TYR A 495 -22.07 -3.91 -20.95
C TYR A 495 -23.46 -4.55 -21.05
N ARG A 496 -24.22 -4.62 -19.95
CA ARG A 496 -25.58 -5.23 -19.93
C ARG A 496 -26.69 -4.26 -20.37
N HIS A 497 -26.37 -2.99 -20.43
CA HIS A 497 -27.27 -1.85 -20.65
C HIS A 497 -26.70 -0.96 -21.77
N ASN A 498 -27.46 0.09 -22.08
CA ASN A 498 -27.29 1.07 -23.14
C ASN A 498 -26.72 2.41 -22.62
N VAL A 499 -25.89 2.38 -21.57
CA VAL A 499 -25.29 3.57 -20.96
C VAL A 499 -23.78 3.42 -20.96
N LEU A 500 -23.04 4.40 -21.49
CA LEU A 500 -21.59 4.39 -21.54
C LEU A 500 -21.00 5.64 -20.91
N MET A 501 -19.92 5.42 -20.17
CA MET A 501 -18.93 6.45 -19.83
C MET A 501 -17.82 6.42 -20.87
N MET A 502 -17.40 7.60 -21.34
CA MET A 502 -16.22 7.81 -22.19
C MET A 502 -15.31 8.86 -21.52
N PRO A 503 -14.25 8.44 -20.80
CA PRO A 503 -13.31 9.39 -20.20
C PRO A 503 -12.64 10.27 -21.27
N LEU A 504 -12.52 11.58 -21.03
CA LEU A 504 -11.86 12.52 -21.92
C LEU A 504 -10.75 13.25 -21.16
N GLY A 505 -9.60 12.58 -21.04
CA GLY A 505 -8.48 13.05 -20.24
C GLY A 505 -7.31 12.07 -20.28
N ASP A 506 -6.25 12.47 -19.60
CA ASP A 506 -4.95 11.80 -19.49
C ASP A 506 -4.15 12.54 -18.40
N ASP A 507 -2.88 12.20 -18.23
CA ASP A 507 -1.93 12.86 -17.33
C ASP A 507 -1.79 14.35 -17.67
N PHE A 508 -2.06 15.21 -16.68
CA PHE A 508 -1.92 16.67 -16.71
C PHE A 508 -2.54 17.38 -17.93
N ARG A 509 -3.55 16.78 -18.57
CA ARG A 509 -4.30 17.41 -19.68
C ARG A 509 -5.11 18.60 -19.20
N TRP A 510 -5.64 19.37 -20.15
CA TRP A 510 -6.43 20.59 -19.92
C TRP A 510 -5.61 21.77 -19.36
N ASP A 511 -4.29 21.74 -19.52
CA ASP A 511 -3.33 22.75 -19.05
C ASP A 511 -3.13 23.95 -20.00
N ARG A 512 -3.75 23.93 -21.19
CA ARG A 512 -3.66 24.96 -22.25
C ARG A 512 -5.03 25.50 -22.67
N GLU A 513 -5.14 26.80 -22.90
CA GLU A 513 -6.34 27.48 -23.43
C GLU A 513 -6.75 26.93 -24.80
N GLU A 514 -5.78 26.66 -25.67
CA GLU A 514 -5.97 26.11 -27.01
C GLU A 514 -6.65 24.74 -26.94
N GLU A 515 -6.23 23.88 -26.02
CA GLU A 515 -6.82 22.55 -25.84
C GLU A 515 -8.30 22.65 -25.45
N TRP A 516 -8.65 23.46 -24.45
CA TRP A 516 -10.05 23.58 -24.01
C TRP A 516 -10.96 23.97 -25.18
N ASN A 517 -10.51 24.88 -26.04
CA ASN A 517 -11.22 25.24 -27.26
C ASN A 517 -11.22 24.11 -28.30
N GLN A 518 -10.11 23.40 -28.50
CA GLN A 518 -10.01 22.29 -29.46
C GLN A 518 -10.92 21.12 -29.08
N GLN A 519 -10.85 20.64 -27.83
CA GLN A 519 -11.69 19.54 -27.35
C GLN A 519 -13.17 19.95 -27.38
N TYR A 520 -13.54 21.07 -26.73
CA TYR A 520 -14.94 21.46 -26.60
C TYR A 520 -15.61 21.69 -27.96
N ASN A 521 -15.01 22.50 -28.84
CA ASN A 521 -15.64 22.87 -30.11
C ASN A 521 -15.78 21.68 -31.07
N ASN A 522 -14.84 20.73 -31.05
CA ASN A 522 -14.90 19.55 -31.91
C ASN A 522 -15.88 18.50 -31.36
N TYR A 523 -15.84 18.21 -30.05
CA TYR A 523 -16.82 17.31 -29.43
C TYR A 523 -18.25 17.86 -29.52
N LYS A 524 -18.47 19.17 -29.32
CA LYS A 524 -19.82 19.76 -29.43
C LYS A 524 -20.42 19.56 -30.82
N LYS A 525 -19.65 19.78 -31.90
CA LYS A 525 -20.09 19.52 -33.28
C LYS A 525 -20.42 18.05 -33.55
N LEU A 526 -19.59 17.12 -33.05
CA LEU A 526 -19.85 15.68 -33.15
C LEU A 526 -21.13 15.30 -32.38
N MET A 527 -21.29 15.81 -31.15
CA MET A 527 -22.47 15.57 -30.33
C MET A 527 -23.73 16.07 -31.00
N ASP A 528 -23.76 17.32 -31.45
CA ASP A 528 -24.92 17.93 -32.10
C ASP A 528 -25.30 17.18 -33.38
N TYR A 529 -24.30 16.76 -34.19
CA TYR A 529 -24.55 15.94 -35.36
C TYR A 529 -25.11 14.56 -34.99
N MET A 530 -24.41 13.79 -34.14
CA MET A 530 -24.82 12.44 -33.72
C MET A 530 -26.21 12.42 -33.09
N ASN A 531 -26.53 13.39 -32.24
CA ASN A 531 -27.84 13.51 -31.58
C ASN A 531 -28.97 13.86 -32.56
N SER A 532 -28.66 14.46 -33.71
CA SER A 532 -29.63 14.74 -34.78
C SER A 532 -29.91 13.54 -35.71
N GLN A 533 -29.02 12.55 -35.76
CA GLN A 533 -29.15 11.40 -36.65
C GLN A 533 -29.99 10.29 -36.03
N SER A 534 -31.26 10.19 -36.43
CA SER A 534 -32.18 9.13 -35.99
C SER A 534 -31.68 7.71 -36.33
N SER A 535 -30.87 7.56 -37.38
CA SER A 535 -30.21 6.31 -37.78
C SER A 535 -29.18 5.81 -36.76
N MET A 536 -28.53 6.70 -36.01
CA MET A 536 -27.56 6.33 -34.97
C MET A 536 -28.23 5.99 -33.64
N ASN A 537 -29.46 6.50 -33.39
CA ASN A 537 -30.22 6.26 -32.16
C ASN A 537 -29.38 6.45 -30.88
N VAL A 538 -28.65 7.58 -30.79
CA VAL A 538 -27.67 7.88 -29.74
C VAL A 538 -28.02 9.18 -29.01
N GLU A 539 -27.62 9.27 -27.74
CA GLU A 539 -27.56 10.50 -26.96
C GLU A 539 -26.15 10.66 -26.39
N ILE A 540 -25.32 11.47 -27.03
CA ILE A 540 -23.97 11.78 -26.55
C ILE A 540 -23.90 13.21 -26.02
N LYS A 541 -23.37 13.36 -24.80
CA LYS A 541 -23.26 14.66 -24.10
C LYS A 541 -22.09 14.67 -23.14
N PHE A 542 -21.63 15.86 -22.75
CA PHE A 542 -20.73 16.01 -21.61
C PHE A 542 -21.45 15.62 -20.31
N GLY A 543 -20.73 14.94 -19.42
CA GLY A 543 -21.25 14.42 -18.16
C GLY A 543 -20.20 14.35 -17.07
N THR A 544 -20.68 14.17 -15.87
CA THR A 544 -19.90 13.82 -14.67
C THR A 544 -20.09 12.33 -14.34
N MET A 545 -19.41 11.83 -13.31
CA MET A 545 -19.61 10.46 -12.84
C MET A 545 -20.99 10.28 -12.21
N LYS A 546 -21.48 11.30 -11.51
CA LYS A 546 -22.83 11.36 -10.95
C LYS A 546 -23.90 11.23 -12.03
N ASP A 547 -23.74 11.90 -13.17
CA ASP A 547 -24.68 11.79 -14.30
C ASP A 547 -24.74 10.36 -14.86
N TYR A 548 -23.59 9.74 -15.12
CA TYR A 548 -23.49 8.36 -15.62
C TYR A 548 -24.07 7.35 -14.63
N PHE A 549 -23.70 7.43 -13.35
CA PHE A 549 -24.14 6.48 -12.33
C PHE A 549 -25.62 6.66 -11.92
N ALA A 550 -26.21 7.83 -12.14
CA ALA A 550 -27.66 8.04 -12.01
C ALA A 550 -28.42 7.37 -13.17
N GLU A 551 -28.01 7.61 -14.41
CA GLU A 551 -28.65 6.98 -15.58
C GLU A 551 -28.45 5.46 -15.60
N LEU A 552 -27.27 4.97 -15.20
CA LEU A 552 -27.00 3.54 -15.06
C LEU A 552 -27.99 2.87 -14.08
N ARG A 553 -28.19 3.44 -12.89
CA ARG A 553 -29.19 2.95 -11.93
C ARG A 553 -30.60 2.99 -12.53
N ALA A 554 -30.96 4.08 -13.20
CA ALA A 554 -32.27 4.25 -13.84
C ALA A 554 -32.53 3.23 -14.96
N GLN A 555 -31.51 2.84 -15.73
CA GLN A 555 -31.62 1.78 -16.73
C GLN A 555 -31.68 0.39 -16.09
N LEU A 556 -30.82 0.09 -15.11
CA LEU A 556 -30.80 -1.20 -14.41
C LEU A 556 -32.12 -1.49 -13.68
N ALA A 557 -32.77 -0.47 -13.11
CA ALA A 557 -34.08 -0.60 -12.47
C ALA A 557 -35.21 -1.03 -13.42
N LYS A 558 -35.05 -0.82 -14.74
CA LYS A 558 -36.00 -1.24 -15.79
C LYS A 558 -35.74 -2.67 -16.31
N ARG A 559 -34.64 -3.31 -15.91
CA ARG A 559 -34.22 -4.62 -16.43
C ARG A 559 -34.82 -5.79 -15.65
N PRO A 560 -35.08 -6.95 -16.30
CA PRO A 560 -35.48 -8.16 -15.60
C PRO A 560 -34.37 -8.67 -14.67
N GLU A 561 -34.73 -9.50 -13.69
CA GLU A 561 -33.81 -10.05 -12.69
C GLU A 561 -32.60 -10.80 -13.30
N SER A 562 -32.80 -11.45 -14.46
CA SER A 562 -31.76 -12.12 -15.24
C SER A 562 -30.69 -11.19 -15.83
N GLU A 563 -30.97 -9.89 -15.95
CA GLU A 563 -30.08 -8.87 -16.49
C GLU A 563 -29.45 -7.97 -15.41
N ARG A 564 -29.70 -8.24 -14.12
CA ARG A 564 -29.03 -7.56 -13.01
C ARG A 564 -27.50 -7.68 -13.11
N LEU A 565 -26.81 -6.71 -12.51
CA LEU A 565 -25.37 -6.76 -12.36
C LEU A 565 -24.96 -7.96 -11.48
N PRO A 566 -23.85 -8.63 -11.80
CA PRO A 566 -23.31 -9.69 -10.97
C PRO A 566 -22.69 -9.12 -9.69
N ASN A 567 -22.45 -9.98 -8.70
CA ASN A 567 -21.62 -9.65 -7.54
C ASN A 567 -20.16 -10.04 -7.83
N PHE A 568 -19.21 -9.34 -7.23
CA PHE A 568 -17.79 -9.70 -7.23
C PHE A 568 -17.25 -9.77 -5.81
N MET A 569 -16.40 -10.78 -5.54
CA MET A 569 -15.78 -10.95 -4.23
C MET A 569 -14.32 -11.41 -4.37
N GLY A 570 -13.43 -10.67 -3.72
CA GLY A 570 -11.98 -10.79 -3.82
C GLY A 570 -11.33 -9.45 -4.11
N ASP A 571 -10.05 -9.48 -4.43
CA ASP A 571 -9.26 -8.32 -4.84
C ASP A 571 -8.67 -8.54 -6.25
N PHE A 572 -7.94 -7.55 -6.74
CA PHE A 572 -7.44 -7.52 -8.13
C PHE A 572 -5.92 -7.58 -8.23
N PHE A 573 -5.25 -8.18 -7.24
CA PHE A 573 -3.83 -8.49 -7.31
C PHE A 573 -3.57 -9.90 -7.90
N THR A 574 -2.53 -10.11 -8.68
CA THR A 574 -1.49 -9.15 -9.10
C THR A 574 -1.77 -8.61 -10.50
N TYR A 575 -1.62 -7.28 -10.65
CA TYR A 575 -1.83 -6.55 -11.89
C TYR A 575 -0.80 -6.93 -12.96
N THR A 576 -1.28 -6.97 -14.19
CA THR A 576 -0.49 -7.05 -15.42
C THR A 576 -1.27 -6.33 -16.52
N ASP A 577 -0.56 -5.54 -17.31
CA ASP A 577 -1.06 -4.76 -18.45
C ASP A 577 -0.79 -5.43 -19.80
N LYS A 578 0.29 -6.23 -19.91
CA LYS A 578 0.66 -7.00 -21.10
C LYS A 578 1.55 -8.20 -20.78
N ASP A 579 1.57 -9.17 -21.70
CA ASP A 579 2.55 -10.27 -21.74
C ASP A 579 2.73 -11.00 -20.39
N GLU A 580 3.97 -11.02 -19.87
CA GLU A 580 4.36 -11.54 -18.56
C GLU A 580 4.79 -10.40 -17.60
N ASP A 581 4.47 -9.15 -17.93
CA ASP A 581 4.84 -7.97 -17.15
C ASP A 581 3.92 -7.86 -15.91
N TYR A 582 4.27 -8.56 -14.84
CA TYR A 582 3.57 -8.48 -13.55
C TYR A 582 4.14 -7.38 -12.66
N TRP A 583 3.25 -6.52 -12.19
CA TRP A 583 3.55 -5.35 -11.36
C TRP A 583 3.66 -5.77 -9.88
N SER A 584 4.45 -6.80 -9.58
CA SER A 584 4.73 -7.25 -8.20
C SER A 584 6.03 -6.68 -7.61
N GLY A 585 6.79 -5.94 -8.41
CA GLY A 585 8.04 -5.29 -7.98
C GLY A 585 7.81 -4.21 -6.94
N TYR A 586 6.83 -3.34 -7.18
CA TYR A 586 6.55 -2.18 -6.33
C TYR A 586 6.07 -2.54 -4.92
N PHE A 587 5.57 -3.76 -4.70
CA PHE A 587 5.27 -4.28 -3.35
C PHE A 587 6.49 -4.25 -2.43
N THR A 588 7.71 -4.26 -2.99
CA THR A 588 8.98 -4.24 -2.23
C THR A 588 9.92 -3.09 -2.62
N SER A 589 9.74 -2.43 -3.77
CA SER A 589 10.59 -1.31 -4.20
C SER A 589 10.72 -0.23 -3.13
N ARG A 590 11.96 0.24 -2.92
CA ARG A 590 12.34 1.22 -1.85
C ARG A 590 11.80 0.87 -0.44
N PRO A 591 12.14 -0.31 0.13
CA PRO A 591 11.46 -0.81 1.34
C PRO A 591 11.75 -0.01 2.62
N GLY A 592 12.86 0.73 2.68
CA GLY A 592 13.12 1.70 3.76
C GLY A 592 12.04 2.79 3.87
N LEU A 593 11.50 3.26 2.74
CA LEU A 593 10.42 4.27 2.72
C LEU A 593 9.08 3.68 3.22
N LYS A 594 8.77 2.44 2.81
CA LYS A 594 7.62 1.67 3.30
C LYS A 594 7.69 1.45 4.82
N ARG A 595 8.88 1.19 5.37
CA ARG A 595 9.12 1.14 6.82
C ARG A 595 8.90 2.51 7.47
N CYS A 596 9.39 3.59 6.85
CA CYS A 596 9.18 4.96 7.32
C CYS A 596 7.69 5.32 7.46
N SER A 597 6.85 4.97 6.48
CA SER A 597 5.39 5.20 6.57
C SER A 597 4.80 4.58 7.83
N ARG A 598 5.01 3.28 8.06
CA ARG A 598 4.45 2.57 9.25
C ARG A 598 4.93 3.15 10.57
N GLU A 599 6.16 3.64 10.60
CA GLU A 599 6.73 4.28 11.78
C GLU A 599 6.11 5.66 12.06
N ILE A 600 5.87 6.47 11.02
CA ILE A 600 5.17 7.75 11.12
C ILE A 600 3.69 7.50 11.47
N GLU A 601 3.00 6.55 10.83
CA GLU A 601 1.63 6.14 11.16
C GLU A 601 1.48 5.80 12.66
N SER A 602 2.38 4.98 13.20
CA SER A 602 2.35 4.61 14.63
C SER A 602 2.65 5.79 15.56
N LEU A 603 3.47 6.75 15.14
CA LEU A 603 3.83 7.91 15.95
C LEU A 603 2.73 8.98 15.89
N LEU A 604 2.25 9.33 14.70
CA LEU A 604 1.15 10.26 14.48
C LEU A 604 -0.10 9.80 15.23
N ARG A 605 -0.46 8.51 15.15
CA ARG A 605 -1.57 7.94 15.95
C ARG A 605 -1.39 8.20 17.45
N ALA A 606 -0.17 8.06 17.98
CA ALA A 606 0.11 8.35 19.39
C ALA A 606 -0.02 9.86 19.65
N ALA A 607 0.60 10.70 18.81
CA ALA A 607 0.52 12.15 18.91
C ALA A 607 -0.93 12.64 18.93
N GLU A 608 -1.78 12.18 18.01
CA GLU A 608 -3.20 12.52 17.94
C GLU A 608 -3.96 12.14 19.21
N ILE A 609 -3.84 10.88 19.67
CA ILE A 609 -4.51 10.40 20.89
C ILE A 609 -4.12 11.26 22.11
N PHE A 610 -2.82 11.47 22.32
CA PHE A 610 -2.33 12.22 23.47
C PHE A 610 -2.63 13.71 23.35
N SER A 611 -2.64 14.28 22.15
CA SER A 611 -3.00 15.69 21.91
C SER A 611 -4.49 15.95 22.10
N THR A 612 -5.36 15.06 21.62
CA THR A 612 -6.80 15.10 21.93
C THR A 612 -7.01 15.03 23.43
N LYS A 613 -6.27 14.17 24.15
CA LYS A 613 -6.38 14.13 25.61
C LYS A 613 -5.85 15.41 26.27
N ALA A 614 -4.71 15.95 25.83
CA ALA A 614 -4.19 17.21 26.35
C ALA A 614 -5.21 18.36 26.16
N ALA A 615 -5.86 18.44 25.00
CA ALA A 615 -6.91 19.43 24.75
C ALA A 615 -8.15 19.30 25.67
N LEU A 616 -8.47 18.08 26.13
CA LEU A 616 -9.60 17.82 27.04
C LEU A 616 -9.28 18.04 28.52
N HIS A 617 -8.01 17.96 28.93
CA HIS A 617 -7.61 17.93 30.34
C HIS A 617 -6.56 18.99 30.75
N SER A 618 -5.95 19.70 29.82
CA SER A 618 -5.02 20.80 30.10
C SER A 618 -5.77 22.01 30.67
N ALA A 619 -5.16 22.69 31.64
CA ALA A 619 -5.62 24.01 32.09
C ALA A 619 -5.39 25.09 31.01
N ASP A 620 -4.32 24.95 30.22
CA ASP A 620 -4.10 25.77 29.03
C ASP A 620 -4.90 25.23 27.84
N LYS A 621 -5.93 25.98 27.44
CA LYS A 621 -6.77 25.71 26.26
C LYS A 621 -6.16 26.23 24.93
N GLN A 622 -5.18 27.14 24.98
CA GLN A 622 -4.49 27.65 23.79
C GLN A 622 -3.40 26.68 23.30
N LEU A 623 -2.86 25.82 24.17
CA LEU A 623 -2.04 24.64 23.86
C LEU A 623 -2.45 23.93 22.55
N TYR A 624 -3.75 23.67 22.37
CA TYR A 624 -4.24 22.96 21.19
C TYR A 624 -3.96 23.73 19.89
N LYS A 625 -4.02 25.06 19.90
CA LYS A 625 -3.64 25.90 18.74
C LYS A 625 -2.16 25.77 18.38
N GLN A 626 -1.29 25.45 19.35
CA GLN A 626 0.14 25.24 19.10
C GLN A 626 0.46 23.81 18.61
N ILE A 627 -0.30 22.81 19.10
CA ILE A 627 -0.10 21.41 18.73
C ILE A 627 -0.76 21.06 17.40
N TYR A 628 -2.00 21.52 17.16
CA TYR A 628 -2.80 21.13 16.00
C TYR A 628 -2.10 21.38 14.64
N PRO A 629 -1.42 22.51 14.38
CA PRO A 629 -0.70 22.72 13.12
C PRO A 629 0.41 21.70 12.85
N ARG A 630 1.01 21.13 13.92
CA ARG A 630 2.02 20.06 13.78
C ARG A 630 1.38 18.74 13.37
N LEU A 631 0.23 18.40 13.96
CA LEU A 631 -0.55 17.22 13.61
C LEU A 631 -1.11 17.31 12.19
N ASP A 632 -1.75 18.43 11.83
CA ASP A 632 -2.32 18.67 10.50
C ASP A 632 -1.23 18.60 9.41
N TRP A 633 -0.08 19.25 9.62
CA TRP A 633 1.06 19.16 8.69
C TRP A 633 1.56 17.72 8.57
N ALA A 634 1.79 17.03 9.68
CA ALA A 634 2.31 15.65 9.69
C ALA A 634 1.35 14.67 9.03
N ARG A 635 0.04 14.81 9.29
CA ARG A 635 -1.01 13.99 8.70
C ARG A 635 -1.11 14.24 7.21
N ARG A 636 -1.25 15.49 6.74
CA ARG A 636 -1.32 15.81 5.30
C ARG A 636 -0.08 15.35 4.52
N ASN A 637 1.10 15.40 5.12
CA ASN A 637 2.34 14.92 4.50
C ASN A 637 2.46 13.38 4.49
N LEU A 638 1.95 12.70 5.53
CA LEU A 638 1.79 11.25 5.49
C LEU A 638 0.74 10.83 4.44
N SER A 639 -0.38 11.55 4.36
CA SER A 639 -1.45 11.40 3.38
C SER A 639 -0.93 11.58 1.95
N LEU A 640 -0.12 12.63 1.71
CA LEU A 640 0.62 12.86 0.47
C LEU A 640 1.53 11.67 0.08
N PHE A 641 2.19 11.05 1.07
CA PHE A 641 3.04 9.88 0.81
C PHE A 641 2.26 8.60 0.46
N GLN A 642 0.94 8.54 0.68
CA GLN A 642 0.14 7.37 0.30
C GLN A 642 -0.20 7.32 -1.21
N HIS A 643 0.16 8.36 -1.97
CA HIS A 643 0.00 8.42 -3.41
C HIS A 643 0.65 7.21 -4.13
N HIS A 644 0.09 6.83 -5.28
CA HIS A 644 0.42 5.57 -5.95
C HIS A 644 1.80 5.52 -6.62
N ASP A 645 2.56 6.62 -6.70
CA ASP A 645 4.01 6.57 -7.00
C ASP A 645 4.94 6.68 -5.78
N SER A 646 4.36 7.01 -4.63
CA SER A 646 5.11 7.50 -3.47
C SER A 646 5.48 6.37 -2.52
N ILE A 647 4.48 5.75 -1.87
CA ILE A 647 4.69 4.58 -0.99
C ILE A 647 5.06 3.32 -1.76
N THR A 648 4.66 3.23 -3.02
CA THR A 648 5.07 2.21 -4.00
C THR A 648 6.55 2.29 -4.33
N GLY A 649 7.13 3.49 -4.23
CA GLY A 649 8.55 3.75 -4.49
C GLY A 649 8.86 3.89 -5.98
N THR A 650 7.90 4.35 -6.77
CA THR A 650 7.98 4.44 -8.23
C THR A 650 8.16 5.87 -8.75
N SER A 651 8.22 6.89 -7.90
CA SER A 651 8.75 8.22 -8.29
C SER A 651 10.22 8.17 -8.75
N THR A 652 10.64 9.17 -9.52
CA THR A 652 12.04 9.40 -9.94
C THR A 652 12.97 9.57 -8.74
N GLN A 653 14.27 9.37 -8.96
CA GLN A 653 15.26 9.42 -7.87
C GLN A 653 15.34 10.79 -7.22
N GLU A 654 15.23 11.86 -8.02
CA GLU A 654 15.19 13.25 -7.59
C GLU A 654 14.00 13.52 -6.64
N VAL A 655 12.79 13.10 -7.01
CA VAL A 655 11.59 13.24 -6.16
C VAL A 655 11.74 12.48 -4.83
N ILE A 656 12.29 11.26 -4.89
CA ILE A 656 12.53 10.46 -3.68
C ILE A 656 13.53 11.13 -2.74
N GLU A 657 14.58 11.77 -3.26
CA GLU A 657 15.59 12.45 -2.46
C GLU A 657 15.12 13.81 -1.95
N GLU A 658 14.74 14.70 -2.85
CA GLU A 658 14.49 16.11 -2.55
C GLU A 658 13.14 16.38 -1.89
N GLN A 659 12.15 15.52 -2.14
CA GLN A 659 10.83 15.65 -1.52
C GLN A 659 10.69 14.65 -0.37
N TYR A 660 10.86 13.35 -0.61
CA TYR A 660 10.52 12.36 0.42
C TYR A 660 11.56 12.20 1.52
N LEU A 661 12.84 12.02 1.17
CA LEU A 661 13.91 11.82 2.15
C LEU A 661 14.39 13.13 2.79
N ALA A 662 14.33 14.26 2.09
CA ALA A 662 14.77 15.55 2.62
C ALA A 662 13.68 16.35 3.36
N LYS A 663 12.39 16.21 2.99
CA LYS A 663 11.31 17.09 3.51
C LYS A 663 10.14 16.34 4.14
N VAL A 664 9.40 15.56 3.35
CA VAL A 664 8.08 15.01 3.71
C VAL A 664 8.19 14.01 4.87
N LEU A 665 9.03 12.97 4.74
CA LEU A 665 9.16 11.93 5.78
C LEU A 665 9.85 12.43 7.06
N PRO A 666 10.98 13.18 7.00
CA PRO A 666 11.58 13.77 8.20
C PRO A 666 10.65 14.76 8.88
N GLY A 667 9.99 15.63 8.12
CA GLY A 667 9.08 16.65 8.65
C GLY A 667 7.86 16.02 9.33
N ALA A 668 7.25 15.00 8.72
CA ALA A 668 6.06 14.35 9.28
C ALA A 668 6.43 13.55 10.53
N PHE A 669 7.62 12.94 10.55
CA PHE A 669 8.15 12.31 11.74
C PHE A 669 8.40 13.32 12.87
N ASN A 670 9.22 14.34 12.63
CA ASN A 670 9.62 15.32 13.63
C ASN A 670 8.42 16.08 14.21
N ARG A 671 7.48 16.54 13.38
CA ARG A 671 6.26 17.21 13.87
C ARG A 671 5.35 16.29 14.67
N SER A 672 5.32 14.99 14.35
CA SER A 672 4.61 14.00 15.19
C SER A 672 5.30 13.78 16.53
N VAL A 673 6.66 13.82 16.57
CA VAL A 673 7.43 13.81 17.83
C VAL A 673 7.11 15.06 18.64
N GLU A 674 7.22 16.25 18.05
CA GLU A 674 6.94 17.54 18.71
C GLU A 674 5.53 17.60 19.27
N ALA A 675 4.52 17.17 18.50
CA ALA A 675 3.12 17.14 18.95
C ALA A 675 2.91 16.19 20.12
N LEU A 676 3.46 14.97 20.06
CA LEU A 676 3.41 14.02 21.18
C LEU A 676 4.16 14.54 22.42
N ALA A 677 5.32 15.17 22.23
CA ALA A 677 6.14 15.71 23.30
C ALA A 677 5.44 16.90 24.00
N GLY A 678 4.89 17.85 23.24
CA GLY A 678 4.11 18.96 23.79
C GLY A 678 2.83 18.50 24.50
N ALA A 679 2.11 17.52 23.93
CA ALA A 679 0.93 16.93 24.57
C ALA A 679 1.27 16.23 25.90
N LEU A 680 2.39 15.50 25.95
CA LEU A 680 2.87 14.89 27.19
C LEU A 680 3.35 15.94 28.19
N ALA A 681 4.11 16.97 27.78
CA ALA A 681 4.54 18.05 28.66
C ALA A 681 3.35 18.69 29.40
N SER A 682 2.29 19.03 28.67
CA SER A 682 1.04 19.55 29.23
C SER A 682 0.36 18.56 30.18
N LEU A 683 0.13 17.30 29.76
CA LEU A 683 -0.52 16.27 30.58
C LEU A 683 0.27 15.93 31.86
N LEU A 684 1.57 16.26 31.89
CA LEU A 684 2.46 16.07 33.02
C LEU A 684 2.60 17.32 33.90
N GLY A 685 2.03 18.47 33.49
CA GLY A 685 2.05 19.73 34.25
C GLY A 685 3.28 20.62 34.00
N GLY A 686 3.91 20.54 32.82
CA GLY A 686 5.08 21.32 32.44
C GLY A 686 4.84 22.16 31.17
N SER A 687 5.82 23.01 30.81
CA SER A 687 5.71 23.85 29.60
C SER A 687 6.03 23.07 28.32
N ILE A 688 5.36 23.46 27.23
CA ILE A 688 5.68 23.07 25.85
C ILE A 688 7.12 23.49 25.49
N ASP A 689 7.62 24.58 26.08
CA ASP A 689 8.97 25.12 25.85
C ASP A 689 10.08 24.22 26.42
N SER A 690 9.72 23.19 27.17
CA SER A 690 10.66 22.19 27.70
C SER A 690 10.04 20.79 27.69
N PRO A 691 9.77 20.23 26.50
CA PRO A 691 9.04 18.99 26.36
C PRO A 691 9.97 17.77 26.50
N PRO A 692 9.43 16.58 26.83
CA PRO A 692 10.23 15.34 26.91
C PRO A 692 10.96 15.04 25.59
N VAL A 693 12.25 14.71 25.68
CA VAL A 693 13.10 14.53 24.50
C VAL A 693 13.04 13.07 24.04
N PHE A 694 12.36 12.79 22.93
CA PHE A 694 12.25 11.43 22.42
C PHE A 694 13.60 10.85 22.00
N ALA A 695 13.86 9.60 22.38
CA ALA A 695 15.06 8.84 21.99
C ALA A 695 15.01 8.35 20.52
N ASP A 696 13.90 8.59 19.82
CA ASP A 696 13.73 8.28 18.41
C ASP A 696 14.18 9.48 17.56
N ALA A 697 15.28 9.32 16.81
CA ALA A 697 15.68 10.26 15.76
C ALA A 697 15.23 9.75 14.38
N PHE A 698 14.99 10.67 13.43
CA PHE A 698 14.78 10.31 12.03
C PHE A 698 16.11 9.99 11.34
N ASP A 699 16.28 8.76 10.85
CA ASP A 699 17.46 8.31 10.11
C ASP A 699 17.14 7.77 8.70
N GLY A 700 16.15 8.34 8.00
CA GLY A 700 15.96 8.16 6.55
C GLY A 700 15.31 6.85 6.10
N GLY A 701 14.64 6.11 7.00
CA GLY A 701 14.05 4.80 6.71
C GLY A 701 14.96 3.62 7.09
N TRP A 702 16.20 3.92 7.45
CA TRP A 702 16.95 3.07 8.36
C TRP A 702 16.26 3.19 9.72
N ARG A 703 16.56 2.29 10.66
CA ARG A 703 16.37 2.59 12.08
C ARG A 703 17.43 1.92 12.92
N LYS A 704 18.41 2.72 13.33
CA LYS A 704 19.18 2.46 14.54
C LYS A 704 18.19 2.32 15.73
N PRO A 705 18.47 1.49 16.75
CA PRO A 705 17.62 1.47 17.94
C PRO A 705 17.65 2.85 18.62
N PRO A 706 16.60 3.22 19.39
CA PRO A 706 16.48 4.53 20.03
C PRO A 706 17.77 4.92 20.78
N ARG A 707 18.25 6.13 20.52
CA ARG A 707 19.48 6.72 21.08
C ARG A 707 19.11 8.02 21.76
N LEU A 708 19.41 8.11 23.05
CA LEU A 708 19.18 9.34 23.81
C LEU A 708 20.18 10.42 23.34
N PRO A 709 19.72 11.63 23.02
CA PRO A 709 20.58 12.68 22.47
C PRO A 709 21.44 13.35 23.55
N GLY A 710 22.76 13.33 23.37
CA GLY A 710 23.69 14.08 24.21
C GLY A 710 25.17 13.77 23.94
N PRO A 711 26.10 14.62 24.40
CA PRO A 711 27.49 14.21 24.61
C PRO A 711 27.54 13.08 25.63
N ILE A 712 28.66 12.33 25.69
CA ILE A 712 28.86 11.14 26.53
C ILE A 712 28.22 11.34 27.92
N PRO A 713 27.09 10.68 28.22
CA PRO A 713 26.54 10.70 29.56
C PRO A 713 27.54 9.98 30.48
N LYS A 714 28.19 10.72 31.39
CA LYS A 714 29.02 10.11 32.45
C LYS A 714 28.17 9.28 33.43
N GLN A 715 26.85 9.37 33.32
CA GLN A 715 25.82 8.71 34.13
C GLN A 715 24.68 8.28 33.20
N LEU A 716 23.95 7.23 33.57
CA LEU A 716 22.74 6.78 32.87
C LEU A 716 21.67 7.90 32.85
N PRO A 717 20.75 7.93 31.86
CA PRO A 717 19.61 8.86 31.87
C PRO A 717 18.82 8.68 33.16
N GLY A 718 18.53 9.78 33.89
CA GLY A 718 17.83 9.66 35.17
C GLY A 718 16.49 8.94 35.04
N GLU A 719 15.73 9.28 33.98
CA GLU A 719 14.39 8.75 33.72
C GLU A 719 14.06 8.62 32.23
N LEU A 720 13.28 7.59 31.87
CA LEU A 720 12.57 7.45 30.60
C LEU A 720 11.05 7.40 30.82
N LEU A 721 10.31 8.04 29.92
CA LEU A 721 8.87 7.98 29.80
C LEU A 721 8.49 7.04 28.64
N ILE A 722 7.82 5.92 28.93
CA ILE A 722 7.40 4.91 27.96
C ILE A 722 5.90 5.04 27.66
N VAL A 723 5.55 5.21 26.38
CA VAL A 723 4.18 5.50 25.94
C VAL A 723 3.48 4.24 25.40
N ASN A 724 2.22 4.02 25.79
CA ASN A 724 1.29 3.07 25.20
C ASN A 724 0.08 3.79 24.57
N SER A 725 0.02 3.84 23.24
CA SER A 725 -1.10 4.42 22.48
C SER A 725 -2.23 3.42 22.15
N ILE A 726 -2.20 2.20 22.72
CA ILE A 726 -3.23 1.19 22.50
C ILE A 726 -4.26 1.24 23.65
N GLY A 727 -5.55 1.17 23.30
CA GLY A 727 -6.68 1.07 24.24
C GLY A 727 -6.78 -0.25 25.02
N GLN A 728 -5.66 -0.95 25.23
CA GLN A 728 -5.58 -2.15 26.07
C GLN A 728 -4.25 -2.17 26.81
N SER A 729 -4.23 -2.82 27.98
CA SER A 729 -3.00 -3.08 28.72
C SER A 729 -2.11 -4.04 27.94
N ARG A 730 -0.79 -3.82 27.92
CA ARG A 730 0.16 -4.63 27.16
C ARG A 730 1.44 -4.90 27.94
N TYR A 731 1.99 -6.09 27.79
CA TYR A 731 3.38 -6.35 28.13
C TYR A 731 4.20 -6.23 26.86
N ASP A 732 5.26 -5.41 26.85
CA ASP A 732 6.15 -5.34 25.69
C ASP A 732 7.59 -4.97 26.07
N CYS A 733 8.49 -5.19 25.12
CA CYS A 733 9.93 -5.00 25.29
C CYS A 733 10.48 -3.91 24.38
N LEU A 734 11.19 -2.96 24.98
CA LEU A 734 11.93 -1.88 24.33
C LEU A 734 13.44 -2.14 24.43
N THR A 735 14.19 -1.81 23.38
CA THR A 735 15.66 -1.72 23.45
C THR A 735 16.06 -0.25 23.34
N VAL A 736 16.91 0.21 24.27
CA VAL A 736 17.50 1.57 24.27
C VAL A 736 19.01 1.43 24.15
N VAL A 737 19.64 2.21 23.27
CA VAL A 737 21.11 2.25 23.16
C VAL A 737 21.66 3.20 24.21
N LEU A 738 22.61 2.72 25.01
CA LEU A 738 23.27 3.48 26.06
C LEU A 738 24.77 3.54 25.80
N ARG A 739 25.41 4.63 26.26
CA ARG A 739 26.87 4.80 26.29
C ARG A 739 27.34 4.72 27.74
N GLY A 740 28.46 4.03 28.01
CA GLY A 740 28.93 3.89 29.39
C GLY A 740 30.05 2.89 29.63
N PRO A 741 30.43 2.66 30.91
CA PRO A 741 31.43 1.69 31.35
C PRO A 741 30.98 0.22 31.10
N PRO A 742 31.83 -0.79 31.35
CA PRO A 742 31.57 -2.18 30.97
C PRO A 742 30.20 -2.71 31.40
N ALA A 743 29.58 -3.53 30.54
CA ALA A 743 28.19 -3.99 30.69
C ALA A 743 27.87 -4.73 32.01
N SER A 744 28.90 -5.20 32.72
CA SER A 744 28.79 -5.81 34.06
C SER A 744 28.35 -4.84 35.17
N ALA A 745 28.47 -3.52 34.95
CA ALA A 745 28.18 -2.47 35.92
C ALA A 745 26.78 -1.82 35.76
N ALA A 746 26.03 -2.17 34.72
CA ALA A 746 24.74 -1.56 34.43
C ALA A 746 23.61 -2.11 35.32
N THR A 747 22.91 -1.20 36.00
CA THR A 747 21.77 -1.45 36.89
C THR A 747 20.58 -0.58 36.46
N VAL A 748 19.35 -1.06 36.68
CA VAL A 748 18.12 -0.32 36.37
C VAL A 748 17.25 -0.22 37.61
N ARG A 749 16.61 0.93 37.79
CA ARG A 749 15.84 1.27 38.99
C ARG A 749 14.47 1.76 38.57
N LEU A 750 13.41 1.01 38.88
CA LEU A 750 12.09 1.62 38.88
C LEU A 750 12.07 2.70 39.95
N LEU A 751 11.78 3.94 39.55
CA LEU A 751 11.78 5.09 40.46
C LEU A 751 10.48 5.25 41.25
N ASN A 752 9.68 4.19 41.35
CA ASN A 752 8.61 4.10 42.34
C ASN A 752 8.08 2.67 42.46
N ARG A 753 7.59 2.33 43.65
CA ARG A 753 7.03 1.00 43.96
C ARG A 753 5.91 0.61 42.98
N PRO A 754 6.11 -0.45 42.18
CA PRO A 754 5.00 -1.30 41.80
C PRO A 754 4.48 -1.98 43.08
N SER A 755 3.24 -2.49 43.09
CA SER A 755 2.84 -3.41 44.17
C SER A 755 3.74 -4.66 44.16
N ALA A 756 3.75 -5.46 45.24
CA ALA A 756 4.51 -6.71 45.24
C ALA A 756 4.09 -7.68 44.11
N ALA A 757 2.91 -7.50 43.50
CA ALA A 757 2.45 -8.24 42.33
C ALA A 757 2.93 -7.64 40.98
N ASP A 758 3.30 -6.36 40.95
CA ASP A 758 3.72 -5.66 39.74
C ASP A 758 5.25 -5.68 39.55
N SER A 759 6.04 -5.84 40.62
CA SER A 759 7.50 -6.04 40.54
C SER A 759 7.86 -7.35 39.81
N LEU A 760 6.96 -8.34 39.82
CA LEU A 760 7.01 -9.56 38.99
C LEU A 760 6.91 -9.29 37.48
N ARG A 761 6.54 -8.07 37.05
CA ARG A 761 6.25 -7.70 35.66
C ARG A 761 7.21 -6.68 35.05
N LEU A 762 8.36 -6.42 35.68
CA LEU A 762 9.52 -5.84 35.01
C LEU A 762 10.58 -6.92 34.79
N ARG A 763 11.12 -7.00 33.57
CA ARG A 763 12.34 -7.76 33.27
C ARG A 763 13.29 -6.91 32.43
N CYS A 764 14.59 -7.09 32.63
CA CYS A 764 15.59 -6.42 31.80
C CYS A 764 16.87 -7.26 31.65
N GLN A 765 17.64 -6.96 30.62
CA GLN A 765 18.99 -7.49 30.42
C GLN A 765 19.82 -6.51 29.60
N VAL A 766 21.14 -6.63 29.70
CA VAL A 766 22.09 -5.85 28.88
C VAL A 766 22.61 -6.74 27.76
N GLU A 767 22.75 -6.18 26.56
CA GLU A 767 23.17 -6.86 25.34
C GLU A 767 24.24 -6.05 24.60
N PRO A 768 25.11 -6.68 23.80
CA PRO A 768 26.08 -5.96 22.99
C PRO A 768 25.37 -5.12 21.90
N HIS A 769 25.77 -3.86 21.74
CA HIS A 769 25.36 -3.05 20.59
C HIS A 769 26.22 -3.43 19.37
N PHE A 770 25.62 -3.48 18.18
CA PHE A 770 26.30 -3.86 16.93
C PHE A 770 26.26 -2.72 15.92
N ASN A 771 27.43 -2.24 15.53
CA ASN A 771 27.60 -1.06 14.68
C ASN A 771 27.07 -1.30 13.26
N GLY A 772 26.17 -0.43 12.76
CA GLY A 772 25.75 -0.43 11.36
C GLY A 772 25.10 -1.74 10.88
N ILE A 773 25.57 -2.26 9.74
CA ILE A 773 25.12 -3.53 9.13
C ILE A 773 26.28 -4.53 9.11
N SER A 774 27.43 -4.08 8.63
CA SER A 774 28.71 -4.81 8.53
C SER A 774 29.69 -4.52 9.68
N GLY A 775 29.38 -3.59 10.59
CA GLY A 775 30.26 -3.26 11.72
C GLY A 775 30.18 -4.28 12.86
N GLY A 776 31.27 -4.42 13.60
CA GLY A 776 31.35 -5.31 14.77
C GLY A 776 30.57 -4.82 15.99
N ILE A 777 30.94 -5.33 17.16
CA ILE A 777 30.42 -4.87 18.45
C ILE A 777 30.90 -3.42 18.69
N SER A 778 30.13 -2.65 19.45
CA SER A 778 30.52 -1.29 19.80
C SER A 778 31.41 -1.24 21.03
N GLU A 779 32.53 -0.52 20.90
CA GLU A 779 33.49 -0.25 21.98
C GLU A 779 33.05 0.87 22.93
N PHE A 780 31.85 1.44 22.74
CA PHE A 780 31.34 2.54 23.56
C PHE A 780 29.85 2.43 23.89
N GLU A 781 29.12 1.49 23.29
CA GLU A 781 27.66 1.42 23.34
C GLU A 781 27.16 0.00 23.65
N PHE A 782 26.07 -0.10 24.42
CA PHE A 782 25.36 -1.34 24.69
C PHE A 782 23.85 -1.17 24.55
N ASP A 783 23.17 -2.26 24.19
CA ASP A 783 21.71 -2.35 24.10
C ASP A 783 21.15 -2.71 25.48
N LEU A 784 20.33 -1.85 26.08
CA LEU A 784 19.53 -2.20 27.26
C LEU A 784 18.14 -2.63 26.84
N LEU A 785 17.81 -3.90 27.07
CA LEU A 785 16.47 -4.44 26.87
C LEU A 785 15.65 -4.29 28.15
N VAL A 786 14.51 -3.61 28.07
CA VAL A 786 13.55 -3.45 29.18
C VAL A 786 12.18 -3.95 28.73
N CYS A 787 11.59 -4.86 29.48
CA CYS A 787 10.26 -5.42 29.25
C CYS A 787 9.35 -5.11 30.43
N LEU A 788 8.23 -4.44 30.17
CA LEU A 788 7.30 -3.98 31.20
C LEU A 788 5.84 -4.09 30.77
N GLN A 789 4.95 -4.20 31.77
CA GLN A 789 3.52 -3.97 31.60
C GLN A 789 3.23 -2.46 31.51
N MET A 790 2.47 -2.03 30.51
CA MET A 790 1.96 -0.68 30.33
C MET A 790 0.42 -0.69 30.35
N PRO A 791 -0.25 0.13 31.19
CA PRO A 791 -1.71 0.31 31.13
C PRO A 791 -2.22 0.88 29.81
N PRO A 792 -3.52 0.76 29.50
CA PRO A 792 -4.14 1.30 28.29
C PRO A 792 -3.93 2.81 28.19
N LEU A 793 -3.61 3.32 27.00
CA LEU A 793 -3.50 4.76 26.71
C LEU A 793 -2.60 5.55 27.68
N SER A 794 -1.58 4.93 28.26
CA SER A 794 -0.80 5.51 29.37
C SER A 794 0.59 5.99 28.98
N ALA A 795 1.20 6.79 29.86
CA ALA A 795 2.65 7.05 29.88
C ALA A 795 3.23 6.60 31.23
N THR A 796 4.28 5.78 31.19
CA THR A 796 4.87 5.09 32.34
C THR A 796 6.32 5.53 32.55
N ARG A 797 6.72 5.91 33.77
CA ARG A 797 8.10 6.31 34.08
C ARG A 797 8.96 5.11 34.50
N VAL A 798 10.20 5.08 34.03
CA VAL A 798 11.24 4.09 34.36
C VAL A 798 12.55 4.82 34.63
N GLY A 799 13.27 4.49 35.69
CA GLY A 799 14.54 5.14 36.02
C GLY A 799 15.78 4.28 35.71
N PHE A 800 16.94 4.93 35.65
CA PHE A 800 18.21 4.26 35.42
C PHE A 800 19.27 4.88 36.34
N SER A 801 20.05 4.04 37.03
CA SER A 801 21.06 4.49 37.99
C SER A 801 22.26 3.54 37.92
N ALA A 802 23.47 4.09 37.89
CA ALA A 802 24.69 3.29 37.87
C ALA A 802 25.10 2.95 39.31
N GLY A 803 25.03 1.67 39.68
CA GLY A 803 25.39 1.16 41.00
C GLY A 803 24.20 0.69 41.85
N ALA A 804 24.54 -0.09 42.89
CA ALA A 804 23.60 -0.58 43.88
C ALA A 804 23.34 0.49 44.96
N ASP A 805 22.41 1.40 44.65
CA ASP A 805 21.77 2.21 45.69
C ASP A 805 20.77 1.30 46.44
N ASN A 806 21.13 0.94 47.67
CA ASN A 806 20.36 0.01 48.51
C ASN A 806 19.12 0.65 49.18
N SER A 807 18.81 1.92 48.88
CA SER A 807 17.68 2.64 49.49
C SER A 807 16.30 2.25 48.97
N GLU A 808 16.18 1.65 47.78
CA GLU A 808 14.91 1.30 47.12
C GLU A 808 15.03 -0.04 46.36
N PRO A 809 13.91 -0.74 46.05
CA PRO A 809 13.96 -2.01 45.30
C PRO A 809 14.41 -1.79 43.85
N THR A 810 15.63 -2.27 43.54
CA THR A 810 16.24 -2.19 42.20
C THR A 810 16.14 -3.52 41.45
N VAL A 811 16.07 -3.47 40.12
CA VAL A 811 16.09 -4.67 39.26
C VAL A 811 17.40 -4.69 38.50
N ARG A 812 18.35 -5.51 38.96
CA ARG A 812 19.64 -5.68 38.28
C ARG A 812 19.42 -6.33 36.92
N CYS A 813 19.88 -5.68 35.85
CA CYS A 813 19.83 -6.22 34.50
C CYS A 813 21.12 -7.00 34.23
N PRO A 814 21.10 -8.35 34.21
CA PRO A 814 22.30 -9.11 33.94
C PRO A 814 22.77 -8.89 32.49
N PRO A 815 24.09 -8.83 32.24
CA PRO A 815 24.61 -8.90 30.88
C PRO A 815 24.35 -10.28 30.29
N ALA A 816 23.96 -10.32 29.01
CA ALA A 816 23.87 -11.56 28.25
C ALA A 816 25.25 -12.22 28.13
N ARG A 817 25.31 -13.55 28.06
CA ARG A 817 26.52 -14.22 27.57
C ARG A 817 26.60 -14.03 26.05
N LEU A 818 27.79 -13.78 25.55
CA LEU A 818 28.05 -13.58 24.13
C LEU A 818 29.07 -14.61 23.69
N ALA A 819 28.73 -15.37 22.65
CA ALA A 819 29.65 -16.25 21.96
C ALA A 819 29.71 -15.93 20.47
N MET A 820 30.85 -16.14 19.82
CA MET A 820 30.98 -16.00 18.35
C MET A 820 31.97 -16.98 17.71
N ASN A 821 31.87 -17.19 16.40
CA ASN A 821 32.73 -18.13 15.67
C ASN A 821 34.15 -17.58 15.41
N PHE A 822 34.31 -16.27 15.28
CA PHE A 822 35.62 -15.63 15.09
C PHE A 822 36.20 -15.06 16.40
N PRO A 823 37.53 -15.03 16.60
CA PRO A 823 38.13 -14.39 17.77
C PRO A 823 37.94 -12.87 17.74
N HIS A 824 37.48 -12.30 18.85
CA HIS A 824 37.32 -10.86 19.03
C HIS A 824 37.41 -10.49 20.51
N SER A 825 37.87 -9.26 20.79
CA SER A 825 37.95 -8.68 22.13
C SER A 825 37.27 -7.32 22.13
N SER A 826 36.45 -7.03 23.15
CA SER A 826 35.78 -5.74 23.33
C SER A 826 36.05 -5.18 24.72
N SER A 827 36.30 -3.88 24.79
CA SER A 827 36.49 -3.11 26.03
C SER A 827 35.19 -2.95 26.83
N VAL A 828 34.04 -2.92 26.15
CA VAL A 828 32.70 -2.86 26.79
C VAL A 828 32.16 -4.26 27.12
N TRP A 829 32.55 -5.27 26.33
CA TRP A 829 32.13 -6.67 26.52
C TRP A 829 33.32 -7.58 26.93
N PRO A 830 33.66 -7.63 28.24
CA PRO A 830 34.93 -8.19 28.71
C PRO A 830 35.04 -9.72 28.65
N LYS A 831 33.95 -10.43 28.33
CA LYS A 831 33.95 -11.90 28.14
C LYS A 831 33.16 -12.24 26.89
N ILE A 832 33.86 -12.83 25.92
CA ILE A 832 33.33 -13.30 24.65
C ILE A 832 33.77 -14.76 24.52
N ASP A 833 32.81 -15.68 24.56
CA ASP A 833 33.06 -17.10 24.43
C ASP A 833 33.30 -17.46 22.94
N ARG A 834 34.10 -18.49 22.66
CA ARG A 834 34.21 -19.03 21.29
C ARG A 834 33.07 -20.03 21.05
N LEU A 835 32.38 -19.92 19.91
CA LEU A 835 31.51 -21.00 19.43
C LEU A 835 32.40 -22.17 18.99
N ASP A 836 32.24 -23.34 19.61
CA ASP A 836 33.11 -24.48 19.33
C ASP A 836 32.82 -25.08 17.95
N GLU A 837 33.81 -24.99 17.06
CA GLU A 837 33.77 -25.50 15.68
C GLU A 837 34.29 -26.93 15.57
N THR A 838 34.97 -27.46 16.62
CA THR A 838 35.76 -28.70 16.53
C THR A 838 34.93 -29.98 16.51
N ALA A 839 33.63 -29.90 16.77
CA ALA A 839 32.71 -31.04 16.87
C ALA A 839 31.79 -31.25 15.65
N GLY A 840 32.14 -30.71 14.47
CA GLY A 840 31.59 -31.12 13.16
C GLY A 840 30.10 -30.89 12.87
N ARG A 841 29.28 -30.51 13.87
CA ARG A 841 27.86 -30.12 13.80
C ARG A 841 27.49 -29.40 15.11
N SER A 842 27.93 -28.16 15.27
CA SER A 842 27.59 -27.35 16.46
C SER A 842 26.12 -26.94 16.41
N GLN A 843 25.24 -27.72 17.05
CA GLN A 843 23.83 -27.35 17.19
C GLN A 843 23.68 -26.25 18.26
N LEU A 844 23.19 -25.08 17.86
CA LEU A 844 22.84 -24.01 18.78
C LEU A 844 21.33 -24.02 19.04
N THR A 845 20.90 -24.32 20.27
CA THR A 845 19.47 -24.33 20.61
C THR A 845 19.07 -23.07 21.37
N LEU A 846 18.23 -22.20 20.82
CA LEU A 846 17.49 -21.17 21.58
C LEU A 846 16.23 -21.81 22.18
N ALA A 847 15.89 -21.55 23.45
CA ALA A 847 14.65 -22.06 24.03
C ALA A 847 14.08 -21.13 25.11
N ASN A 848 12.76 -21.18 25.28
CA ASN A 848 12.00 -20.61 26.38
C ASN A 848 11.00 -21.67 26.91
N SER A 849 9.95 -21.28 27.64
CA SER A 849 8.93 -22.22 28.16
C SER A 849 7.90 -22.72 27.14
N VAL A 850 7.88 -22.17 25.92
CA VAL A 850 6.85 -22.39 24.88
C VAL A 850 7.44 -22.93 23.58
N LEU A 851 8.68 -22.58 23.25
CA LEU A 851 9.37 -22.86 22.00
C LEU A 851 10.84 -23.22 22.25
N ALA A 852 11.34 -24.20 21.49
CA ALA A 852 12.75 -24.42 21.24
C ALA A 852 13.04 -24.26 19.74
N ILE A 853 14.25 -23.80 19.41
CA ILE A 853 14.74 -23.54 18.06
C ILE A 853 16.16 -24.05 17.95
N ASN A 854 16.40 -25.10 17.16
CA ASN A 854 17.74 -25.65 16.92
C ASN A 854 18.31 -25.12 15.61
N PHE A 855 19.46 -24.48 15.66
CA PHE A 855 20.21 -23.97 14.50
C PHE A 855 21.35 -24.94 14.18
N THR A 856 21.55 -25.26 12.89
CA THR A 856 22.61 -26.15 12.44
C THR A 856 23.70 -25.37 11.71
N LEU A 857 24.85 -25.15 12.37
CA LEU A 857 26.02 -24.54 11.75
C LEU A 857 26.77 -25.59 10.91
N ALA A 858 26.70 -25.49 9.58
CA ALA A 858 27.47 -26.31 8.65
C ALA A 858 28.11 -25.41 7.57
N GLY A 859 29.35 -25.72 7.16
CA GLY A 859 30.17 -24.83 6.33
C GLY A 859 29.50 -24.42 5.01
N GLY A 860 29.08 -23.16 4.92
CA GLY A 860 28.60 -22.50 3.70
C GLY A 860 27.13 -22.72 3.30
N GLU A 861 26.43 -23.75 3.80
CA GLU A 861 25.05 -24.10 3.39
C GLU A 861 24.06 -24.23 4.56
N PRO A 862 22.73 -24.06 4.34
CA PRO A 862 21.89 -23.20 5.16
C PRO A 862 21.60 -23.74 6.56
N ASP A 863 21.51 -22.79 7.50
CA ASP A 863 21.05 -23.01 8.86
C ASP A 863 19.63 -23.61 8.87
N PHE A 864 19.51 -24.93 9.09
CA PHE A 864 18.23 -25.52 9.46
C PHE A 864 17.88 -25.06 10.87
N VAL A 865 16.70 -24.44 11.01
CA VAL A 865 16.22 -23.75 12.22
C VAL A 865 14.99 -24.51 12.75
N SER A 866 15.14 -25.73 13.25
CA SER A 866 13.98 -26.56 13.61
C SER A 866 13.25 -26.00 14.83
N VAL A 867 11.96 -25.66 14.67
CA VAL A 867 11.12 -25.13 15.75
C VAL A 867 10.30 -26.25 16.37
N GLN A 868 10.44 -26.44 17.67
CA GLN A 868 9.66 -27.36 18.48
C GLN A 868 8.84 -26.57 19.48
N GLN A 869 7.53 -26.77 19.48
CA GLN A 869 6.67 -26.24 20.54
C GLN A 869 6.78 -27.13 21.78
N LEU A 870 6.89 -26.50 22.95
CA LEU A 870 7.09 -27.15 24.24
C LEU A 870 5.80 -27.02 25.07
N GLY A 871 5.31 -28.15 25.61
CA GLY A 871 4.20 -28.18 26.57
C GLY A 871 2.81 -27.86 26.01
N GLY A 872 2.01 -28.90 25.75
CA GLY A 872 0.57 -28.79 25.52
C GLY A 872 -0.15 -29.98 26.15
N SER A 873 -1.27 -29.75 26.83
CA SER A 873 -2.04 -30.77 27.55
C SER A 873 -2.79 -31.74 26.62
N ASP A 874 -3.03 -31.35 25.37
CA ASP A 874 -3.56 -32.21 24.33
C ASP A 874 -2.39 -32.93 23.64
N GLY A 875 -2.22 -34.23 23.92
CA GLY A 875 -1.04 -35.02 23.55
C GLY A 875 -0.84 -35.24 22.04
N GLY A 876 -0.38 -34.20 21.32
CA GLY A 876 -0.25 -34.30 19.86
C GLY A 876 0.37 -33.09 19.12
N VAL A 877 1.34 -32.38 19.69
CA VAL A 877 2.08 -31.31 18.97
C VAL A 877 3.44 -31.81 18.51
N ALA A 878 3.47 -32.48 17.35
CA ALA A 878 4.72 -32.92 16.73
C ALA A 878 5.54 -31.74 16.22
N ALA A 879 6.87 -31.83 16.36
CA ALA A 879 7.83 -30.86 15.84
C ALA A 879 7.52 -30.49 14.37
N THR A 880 7.46 -29.19 14.07
CA THR A 880 7.30 -28.68 12.72
C THR A 880 8.64 -28.20 12.23
N GLY A 881 9.22 -28.89 11.24
CA GLY A 881 10.48 -28.46 10.63
C GLY A 881 10.37 -27.03 10.10
N PHE A 882 11.06 -26.10 10.75
CA PHE A 882 11.24 -24.74 10.27
C PHE A 882 12.64 -24.61 9.67
N GLY A 883 12.79 -23.74 8.68
CA GLY A 883 14.05 -23.45 8.02
C GLY A 883 13.99 -22.06 7.42
N LEU A 884 15.10 -21.32 7.50
CA LEU A 884 15.19 -19.96 7.02
C LEU A 884 16.40 -19.82 6.08
N GLU A 885 16.12 -19.65 4.80
CA GLU A 885 17.11 -19.41 3.75
C GLU A 885 17.11 -17.93 3.38
N LEU A 886 18.30 -17.39 3.11
CA LEU A 886 18.53 -16.02 2.68
C LEU A 886 19.51 -16.02 1.51
N GLY A 887 19.20 -15.22 0.49
CA GLY A 887 19.93 -15.13 -0.77
C GLY A 887 19.15 -14.33 -1.80
N TYR A 888 19.66 -14.27 -3.02
CA TYR A 888 19.06 -13.55 -4.13
C TYR A 888 18.31 -14.51 -5.06
N LEU A 889 17.21 -14.07 -5.66
CA LEU A 889 16.57 -14.86 -6.72
C LEU A 889 17.52 -15.01 -7.92
N GLY A 890 17.49 -16.18 -8.58
CA GLY A 890 18.24 -16.42 -9.81
C GLY A 890 17.55 -15.75 -11.00
N LEU A 891 18.02 -14.56 -11.38
CA LEU A 891 17.30 -13.68 -12.31
C LEU A 891 17.62 -13.99 -13.79
N ALA A 892 16.59 -14.26 -14.61
CA ALA A 892 16.75 -14.26 -16.06
C ALA A 892 16.66 -12.83 -16.65
N LYS A 893 17.20 -12.67 -17.86
CA LYS A 893 17.23 -11.42 -18.65
C LYS A 893 15.84 -11.04 -19.18
N SER A 894 15.04 -10.34 -18.38
CA SER A 894 13.79 -9.72 -18.82
C SER A 894 13.69 -8.27 -18.33
N ARG A 895 12.56 -7.61 -18.61
CA ARG A 895 12.28 -6.20 -18.26
C ARG A 895 11.90 -6.08 -16.77
N ARG A 896 12.85 -5.64 -15.96
CA ARG A 896 12.71 -5.40 -14.51
C ARG A 896 12.81 -3.91 -14.21
N GLY A 897 12.13 -3.44 -13.18
CA GLY A 897 12.25 -2.04 -12.75
C GLY A 897 11.56 -1.76 -11.42
N ALA A 898 11.13 -0.51 -11.24
CA ALA A 898 10.47 -0.05 -10.02
C ALA A 898 9.10 -0.72 -9.83
N TYR A 899 8.35 -0.95 -10.91
CA TYR A 899 7.05 -1.61 -10.91
C TYR A 899 7.16 -3.13 -11.09
N ILE A 900 8.02 -3.58 -12.00
CA ILE A 900 8.02 -4.97 -12.53
C ILE A 900 9.11 -5.84 -11.88
N MET A 901 8.71 -7.04 -11.43
CA MET A 901 9.57 -8.10 -10.84
C MET A 901 10.00 -9.17 -11.84
N GLY A 902 9.46 -9.10 -13.06
CA GLY A 902 9.41 -10.18 -14.03
C GLY A 902 10.75 -10.81 -14.41
N GLY A 903 10.66 -12.00 -15.01
CA GLY A 903 11.78 -12.71 -15.61
C GLY A 903 11.89 -14.18 -15.23
N GLY A 904 10.76 -14.88 -15.17
CA GLY A 904 10.72 -16.33 -15.36
C GLY A 904 11.63 -17.13 -14.45
N VAL A 905 11.80 -16.68 -13.20
CA VAL A 905 12.56 -17.43 -12.18
C VAL A 905 11.83 -18.75 -11.97
N GLU A 906 12.48 -19.89 -12.21
CA GLU A 906 11.84 -21.19 -12.01
C GLU A 906 11.35 -21.29 -10.55
N PRO A 907 10.03 -21.49 -10.30
CA PRO A 907 9.49 -21.46 -8.95
C PRO A 907 10.14 -22.53 -8.06
N GLY A 908 10.91 -22.09 -7.06
CA GLY A 908 11.63 -22.97 -6.12
C GLY A 908 13.12 -23.17 -6.44
N ALA A 909 13.65 -22.53 -7.49
CA ALA A 909 15.08 -22.52 -7.80
C ALA A 909 15.92 -22.08 -6.57
N PRO A 910 17.13 -22.64 -6.36
CA PRO A 910 18.02 -22.24 -5.27
C PRO A 910 18.32 -20.73 -5.29
N LEU A 911 18.42 -20.13 -4.10
CA LEU A 911 18.82 -18.72 -4.00
C LEU A 911 20.32 -18.57 -4.26
N SER A 912 20.71 -17.59 -5.08
CA SER A 912 22.12 -17.25 -5.28
C SER A 912 22.72 -16.62 -4.01
N ARG A 913 23.98 -16.99 -3.72
CA ARG A 913 24.75 -16.50 -2.57
C ARG A 913 26.03 -15.75 -2.97
N GLU A 914 26.27 -15.56 -4.26
CA GLU A 914 27.47 -14.90 -4.78
C GLU A 914 27.65 -13.49 -4.17
N GLY A 915 26.58 -12.69 -4.12
CA GLY A 915 26.54 -11.39 -3.47
C GLY A 915 26.38 -11.40 -1.94
N LEU A 916 26.58 -12.53 -1.25
CA LEU A 916 26.57 -12.63 0.22
C LEU A 916 27.95 -12.99 0.81
N GLN A 917 28.98 -13.18 -0.01
CA GLN A 917 30.34 -13.49 0.43
C GLN A 917 30.99 -12.31 1.20
N PRO A 918 31.88 -12.56 2.19
CA PRO A 918 32.38 -13.86 2.66
C PRO A 918 31.39 -14.60 3.58
N ASP A 919 31.82 -15.73 4.14
CA ASP A 919 31.10 -16.49 5.16
C ASP A 919 30.68 -15.63 6.37
N PRO A 920 29.55 -15.97 7.03
CA PRO A 920 28.97 -15.14 8.08
C PRO A 920 29.78 -15.13 9.38
N VAL A 921 29.87 -13.95 9.99
CA VAL A 921 30.11 -13.83 11.43
C VAL A 921 28.80 -14.16 12.15
N VAL A 922 28.86 -15.13 13.05
CA VAL A 922 27.71 -15.61 13.84
C VAL A 922 27.93 -15.27 15.30
N TYR A 923 26.95 -14.61 15.92
CA TYR A 923 26.95 -14.27 17.33
C TYR A 923 25.77 -14.96 18.03
N SER A 924 26.04 -15.70 19.11
CA SER A 924 25.01 -16.19 20.03
C SER A 924 24.93 -15.26 21.25
N VAL A 925 23.81 -14.56 21.39
CA VAL A 925 23.50 -13.71 22.55
C VAL A 925 22.53 -14.46 23.45
N ARG A 926 22.94 -14.74 24.70
CA ARG A 926 22.22 -15.59 25.65
C ARG A 926 21.89 -14.82 26.92
N GLY A 927 20.68 -14.27 27.01
CA GLY A 927 20.18 -13.57 28.20
C GLY A 927 18.88 -14.17 28.75
N PRO A 928 18.52 -13.87 30.01
CA PRO A 928 17.35 -14.44 30.69
C PRO A 928 16.01 -13.85 30.25
N VAL A 929 16.01 -12.75 29.50
CA VAL A 929 14.80 -12.08 28.96
C VAL A 929 14.69 -12.26 27.45
N ARG A 930 15.83 -12.29 26.74
CA ARG A 930 15.92 -12.55 25.31
C ARG A 930 17.19 -13.33 24.99
N SER A 931 17.08 -14.32 24.13
CA SER A 931 18.22 -15.01 23.53
C SER A 931 18.08 -14.99 22.02
N SER A 932 19.18 -14.78 21.29
CA SER A 932 19.17 -14.62 19.84
C SER A 932 20.44 -15.11 19.16
N ILE A 933 20.29 -15.61 17.93
CA ILE A 933 21.39 -15.77 16.99
C ILE A 933 21.39 -14.55 16.05
N LEU A 934 22.53 -13.90 15.91
CA LEU A 934 22.79 -12.85 14.93
C LEU A 934 23.75 -13.40 13.87
N ARG A 935 23.41 -13.24 12.59
CA ARG A 935 24.27 -13.56 11.44
C ARG A 935 24.58 -12.27 10.69
N GLN A 936 25.85 -12.03 10.39
CA GLN A 936 26.33 -10.81 9.74
C GLN A 936 27.26 -11.13 8.57
N GLN A 937 26.99 -10.50 7.43
CA GLN A 937 27.75 -10.62 6.18
C GLN A 937 27.85 -9.25 5.50
N ASN A 938 28.53 -9.19 4.36
CA ASN A 938 28.47 -8.03 3.49
C ASN A 938 27.03 -7.69 3.13
N HIS A 939 26.69 -6.39 3.15
CA HIS A 939 25.37 -5.85 2.83
C HIS A 939 24.19 -6.32 3.69
N TYR A 940 24.38 -7.23 4.65
CA TYR A 940 23.27 -7.94 5.29
C TYR A 940 23.53 -8.39 6.72
N ARG A 941 22.50 -8.24 7.57
CA ARG A 941 22.47 -8.73 8.96
C ARG A 941 21.09 -9.31 9.30
N ASN A 942 21.07 -10.56 9.79
CA ASN A 942 19.89 -11.25 10.32
C ASN A 942 19.97 -11.39 11.84
N ARG A 943 18.85 -11.24 12.55
CA ARG A 943 18.69 -11.68 13.95
C ARG A 943 17.47 -12.58 14.07
N VAL A 944 17.62 -13.80 14.58
CA VAL A 944 16.52 -14.64 15.05
C VAL A 944 16.54 -14.66 16.58
N ALA A 945 15.42 -14.31 17.22
CA ALA A 945 15.35 -14.15 18.68
C ALA A 945 14.09 -14.80 19.29
N LEU A 946 14.28 -15.39 20.46
CA LEU A 946 13.21 -15.76 21.39
C LEU A 946 13.24 -14.85 22.63
N TYR A 947 12.05 -14.59 23.17
CA TYR A 947 11.86 -13.92 24.45
C TYR A 947 11.51 -14.95 25.53
N SER A 948 11.90 -14.67 26.77
CA SER A 948 11.68 -15.51 27.95
C SER A 948 11.10 -14.66 29.08
N THR A 949 9.93 -14.08 28.85
CA THR A 949 9.29 -13.14 29.79
C THR A 949 8.42 -13.85 30.83
N GLY A 950 8.11 -15.14 30.64
CA GLY A 950 7.13 -15.88 31.44
C GLY A 950 5.69 -15.61 31.03
N LEU A 951 5.47 -15.00 29.86
CA LEU A 951 4.14 -14.65 29.36
C LEU A 951 3.98 -15.20 27.95
N ALA A 952 3.05 -16.14 27.78
CA ALA A 952 2.82 -16.82 26.50
C ALA A 952 2.56 -15.85 25.33
N ALA A 953 1.88 -14.72 25.57
CA ALA A 953 1.63 -13.68 24.56
C ALA A 953 2.90 -12.97 24.02
N VAL A 954 4.06 -13.21 24.64
CA VAL A 954 5.37 -12.73 24.17
C VAL A 954 6.28 -13.88 23.78
N ASP A 955 6.24 -14.97 24.56
CA ASP A 955 7.14 -16.10 24.43
C ASP A 955 6.71 -17.09 23.31
N SER A 956 5.48 -17.00 22.80
CA SER A 956 4.96 -17.88 21.71
C SER A 956 5.39 -17.51 20.28
N ALA A 957 6.18 -16.45 20.10
CA ALA A 957 6.54 -15.95 18.77
C ALA A 957 8.06 -15.85 18.57
N VAL A 958 8.53 -16.29 17.40
CA VAL A 958 9.92 -16.11 16.97
C VAL A 958 10.05 -14.76 16.29
N ARG A 959 10.97 -13.91 16.77
CA ARG A 959 11.23 -12.61 16.16
C ARG A 959 12.37 -12.71 15.17
N VAL A 960 12.15 -12.27 13.94
CA VAL A 960 13.18 -12.19 12.90
C VAL A 960 13.36 -10.73 12.52
N THR A 961 14.59 -10.23 12.56
CA THR A 961 14.95 -8.87 12.10
C THR A 961 16.00 -8.99 11.00
N ASN A 962 15.67 -8.48 9.82
CA ASN A 962 16.57 -8.40 8.67
C ASN A 962 16.96 -6.94 8.47
N LEU A 963 18.25 -6.69 8.30
CA LEU A 963 18.81 -5.38 7.97
C LEU A 963 19.69 -5.54 6.73
N ALA A 964 19.21 -5.01 5.60
CA ALA A 964 19.87 -5.11 4.30
C ALA A 964 20.32 -3.72 3.82
N ASN A 965 21.38 -3.64 3.01
CA ASN A 965 21.77 -2.46 2.24
C ASN A 965 22.48 -2.92 0.97
N LEU A 966 21.72 -3.10 -0.10
CA LEU A 966 22.26 -3.59 -1.37
C LEU A 966 23.32 -2.62 -1.93
N PRO A 967 24.37 -3.13 -2.63
CA PRO A 967 25.42 -2.29 -3.19
C PRO A 967 24.86 -1.27 -4.20
N SER A 968 25.32 -0.03 -4.08
CA SER A 968 24.94 1.07 -4.98
C SER A 968 25.77 1.09 -6.26
N SER A 969 27.07 0.77 -6.18
CA SER A 969 27.98 0.73 -7.33
C SER A 969 27.81 -0.53 -8.17
N GLU A 970 28.22 -0.44 -9.44
CA GLU A 970 28.47 -1.61 -10.29
C GLU A 970 29.44 -2.59 -9.61
N SER A 971 29.40 -3.85 -10.06
CA SER A 971 30.34 -4.86 -9.57
C SER A 971 31.78 -4.53 -10.00
N SER A 972 32.77 -5.18 -9.39
CA SER A 972 34.17 -5.08 -9.85
C SER A 972 34.37 -5.54 -11.31
N ASP A 973 33.39 -6.24 -11.87
CA ASP A 973 33.24 -6.52 -13.30
C ASP A 973 32.23 -5.52 -13.90
N MET A 974 32.73 -4.41 -14.46
CA MET A 974 31.93 -3.36 -15.14
C MET A 974 31.26 -3.84 -16.44
N THR A 975 31.31 -5.14 -16.78
CA THR A 975 30.70 -5.68 -18.01
C THR A 975 29.30 -6.28 -17.78
N LYS A 976 28.78 -6.27 -16.54
CA LYS A 976 27.49 -6.87 -16.19
C LYS A 976 26.59 -5.95 -15.36
N PRO A 977 25.35 -5.67 -15.80
CA PRO A 977 24.35 -5.00 -14.96
C PRO A 977 24.05 -5.80 -13.68
N LEU A 978 23.90 -5.08 -12.55
CA LEU A 978 23.64 -5.65 -11.23
C LEU A 978 22.17 -5.50 -10.83
N ASP A 979 21.36 -6.49 -11.23
CA ASP A 979 20.00 -6.68 -10.72
C ASP A 979 20.04 -7.60 -9.49
N LEU A 980 19.44 -7.16 -8.38
CA LEU A 980 19.43 -7.91 -7.11
C LEU A 980 18.05 -7.90 -6.48
N GLU A 981 17.49 -9.09 -6.23
CA GLU A 981 16.25 -9.26 -5.46
C GLU A 981 16.52 -10.19 -4.28
N LEU A 982 16.74 -9.58 -3.10
CA LEU A 982 17.03 -10.27 -1.85
C LEU A 982 15.74 -10.85 -1.28
N VAL A 983 15.75 -12.16 -1.02
CA VAL A 983 14.59 -12.92 -0.53
C VAL A 983 14.92 -13.61 0.80
N MET A 984 13.92 -13.60 1.69
CA MET A 984 13.83 -14.49 2.84
C MET A 984 12.90 -15.64 2.47
N ARG A 985 13.44 -16.85 2.36
CA ARG A 985 12.70 -18.07 2.05
C ARG A 985 12.51 -18.88 3.31
N ALA A 986 11.26 -19.14 3.66
CA ALA A 986 10.87 -19.84 4.88
C ALA A 986 10.20 -21.18 4.57
N ASN A 987 10.76 -22.26 5.09
CA ASN A 987 10.11 -23.58 5.11
C ASN A 987 9.42 -23.78 6.46
N PHE A 988 8.17 -24.21 6.47
CA PHE A 988 7.38 -24.48 7.70
C PHE A 988 6.98 -25.96 7.85
N SER A 989 7.38 -26.83 6.92
CA SER A 989 6.97 -28.24 6.84
C SER A 989 5.46 -28.46 6.95
N LEU A 990 4.68 -27.51 6.42
CA LEU A 990 3.23 -27.61 6.32
C LEU A 990 2.88 -28.15 4.93
N ALA A 991 2.10 -29.22 4.88
CA ALA A 991 1.39 -29.61 3.66
C ALA A 991 0.25 -28.60 3.40
N ASN A 992 0.58 -27.40 2.91
CA ASN A 992 -0.35 -26.29 2.65
C ASN A 992 -0.98 -26.34 1.23
N GLY A 993 -0.41 -27.15 0.34
CA GLY A 993 -0.95 -27.42 -0.99
C GLY A 993 -0.71 -26.25 -1.96
N ARG A 994 -1.78 -25.51 -2.29
CA ARG A 994 -1.74 -24.45 -3.33
C ARG A 994 -2.28 -23.10 -2.87
N TYR A 995 -2.67 -23.00 -1.60
CA TYR A 995 -3.31 -21.80 -1.07
C TYR A 995 -2.62 -21.34 0.21
N PHE A 996 -2.52 -20.02 0.32
CA PHE A 996 -2.08 -19.30 1.50
C PHE A 996 -2.96 -18.07 1.67
N TYR A 997 -2.67 -17.21 2.62
CA TYR A 997 -3.35 -15.94 2.77
C TYR A 997 -2.32 -14.81 2.92
N THR A 998 -2.63 -13.64 2.37
CA THR A 998 -1.96 -12.38 2.73
C THR A 998 -3.01 -11.35 3.13
N ASP A 999 -2.62 -10.35 3.89
CA ASP A 999 -3.54 -9.30 4.32
C ASP A 999 -3.96 -8.34 3.18
N ALA A 1000 -5.15 -7.78 3.31
CA ALA A 1000 -5.61 -6.58 2.63
C ALA A 1000 -5.40 -5.38 3.58
N ASN A 1001 -4.35 -4.60 3.32
CA ASN A 1001 -3.96 -3.38 4.06
C ASN A 1001 -3.94 -3.54 5.59
N SER A 1002 -3.57 -4.73 6.09
CA SER A 1002 -3.54 -5.15 7.49
C SER A 1002 -4.87 -5.26 8.23
N ALA A 1003 -6.01 -5.31 7.52
CA ALA A 1003 -7.34 -5.41 8.13
C ALA A 1003 -7.92 -6.83 8.09
N ALA A 1004 -8.01 -7.43 6.89
CA ALA A 1004 -8.56 -8.78 6.67
C ALA A 1004 -7.54 -9.64 5.91
N LEU A 1005 -7.67 -10.97 5.97
CA LEU A 1005 -6.86 -11.89 5.16
C LEU A 1005 -7.59 -12.24 3.87
N VAL A 1006 -6.88 -12.21 2.74
CA VAL A 1006 -7.36 -12.65 1.43
C VAL A 1006 -6.66 -13.96 1.08
N ARG A 1007 -7.43 -14.96 0.66
CA ARG A 1007 -6.92 -16.27 0.24
C ARG A 1007 -6.26 -16.14 -1.13
N ARG A 1008 -4.99 -16.51 -1.22
CA ARG A 1008 -4.14 -16.40 -2.41
C ARG A 1008 -3.99 -17.73 -3.15
N HIS A 1009 -3.94 -17.65 -4.47
CA HIS A 1009 -3.74 -18.80 -5.37
C HIS A 1009 -2.28 -18.88 -5.81
N ARG A 1010 -1.61 -20.02 -5.61
CA ARG A 1010 -0.30 -20.31 -6.20
C ARG A 1010 -0.45 -20.78 -7.65
N PRO A 1011 0.13 -20.11 -8.67
CA PRO A 1011 0.10 -20.59 -10.06
C PRO A 1011 0.84 -21.93 -10.25
N ILE A 1012 0.50 -22.71 -11.29
CA ILE A 1012 1.35 -23.77 -11.84
C ILE A 1012 1.94 -23.36 -13.19
N LYS A 1013 1.14 -22.72 -14.06
CA LYS A 1013 1.54 -22.42 -15.44
C LYS A 1013 1.97 -20.97 -15.63
N ALA A 1014 1.32 -20.05 -14.94
CA ALA A 1014 1.69 -18.63 -15.01
C ALA A 1014 3.03 -18.38 -14.28
N PRO A 1015 3.81 -17.35 -14.68
CA PRO A 1015 5.11 -17.04 -14.11
C PRO A 1015 5.10 -16.81 -12.58
N PHE A 1016 6.25 -16.95 -11.93
CA PHE A 1016 6.40 -16.78 -10.47
C PHE A 1016 5.83 -15.45 -9.97
N GLU A 1017 6.17 -14.37 -10.67
CA GLU A 1017 5.80 -12.98 -10.45
C GLU A 1017 4.28 -12.74 -10.46
N SER A 1018 3.49 -13.63 -11.07
CA SER A 1018 2.02 -13.63 -11.01
C SER A 1018 1.44 -14.15 -9.70
N GLY A 1019 2.23 -14.96 -8.96
CA GLY A 1019 1.91 -15.54 -7.66
C GLY A 1019 2.50 -14.78 -6.47
N VAL A 1020 3.20 -13.67 -6.73
CA VAL A 1020 3.67 -12.73 -5.71
C VAL A 1020 2.52 -11.76 -5.41
N TYR A 1021 2.09 -11.68 -4.15
CA TYR A 1021 1.02 -10.80 -3.68
C TYR A 1021 1.55 -9.79 -2.65
N PRO A 1022 0.88 -8.65 -2.44
CA PRO A 1022 1.26 -7.71 -1.40
C PRO A 1022 0.97 -8.28 0.00
N VAL A 1023 1.82 -7.87 0.95
CA VAL A 1023 1.74 -8.19 2.38
C VAL A 1023 2.06 -6.92 3.15
N THR A 1024 1.09 -6.32 3.82
CA THR A 1024 1.32 -5.09 4.60
C THR A 1024 1.43 -5.33 6.11
N GLY A 1025 0.97 -6.49 6.58
CA GLY A 1025 0.94 -6.87 7.99
C GLY A 1025 1.01 -8.37 8.29
N ALA A 1026 0.57 -9.27 7.41
CA ALA A 1026 0.57 -10.71 7.67
C ALA A 1026 0.49 -11.63 6.43
N VAL A 1027 1.29 -12.70 6.44
CA VAL A 1027 1.07 -13.92 5.65
C VAL A 1027 0.58 -15.03 6.57
N VAL A 1028 -0.39 -15.84 6.15
CA VAL A 1028 -0.86 -17.01 6.91
C VAL A 1028 -0.85 -18.28 6.05
N LEU A 1029 -0.28 -19.35 6.60
CA LEU A 1029 -0.20 -20.68 6.02
C LEU A 1029 -1.04 -21.65 6.86
N CYS A 1030 -1.85 -22.49 6.22
CA CYS A 1030 -2.65 -23.53 6.88
C CYS A 1030 -2.33 -24.90 6.29
N GLY A 1031 -2.15 -25.93 7.12
CA GLY A 1031 -1.92 -27.30 6.66
C GLY A 1031 -3.16 -27.97 6.05
N SER A 1032 -3.00 -29.13 5.40
CA SER A 1032 -4.05 -29.84 4.65
C SER A 1032 -5.32 -30.15 5.45
N ALA A 1033 -5.19 -30.41 6.76
CA ALA A 1033 -6.31 -30.65 7.67
C ALA A 1033 -6.77 -29.39 8.45
N ARG A 1034 -6.22 -28.21 8.12
CA ARG A 1034 -6.33 -26.90 8.82
C ARG A 1034 -6.02 -26.86 10.33
N ARG A 1035 -5.84 -28.00 10.99
CA ARG A 1035 -5.44 -28.16 12.40
C ARG A 1035 -4.13 -27.46 12.79
N ARG A 1036 -3.25 -27.11 11.85
CA ARG A 1036 -2.00 -26.36 12.08
C ARG A 1036 -1.96 -25.13 11.18
N ARG A 1037 -1.68 -23.98 11.79
CA ARG A 1037 -1.64 -22.66 11.18
C ARG A 1037 -0.37 -21.93 11.60
N VAL A 1038 0.27 -21.25 10.66
CA VAL A 1038 1.42 -20.38 10.91
C VAL A 1038 1.13 -18.99 10.37
N ALA A 1039 1.35 -17.97 11.19
CA ALA A 1039 1.30 -16.57 10.79
C ALA A 1039 2.72 -15.99 10.78
N VAL A 1040 3.07 -15.32 9.67
CA VAL A 1040 4.28 -14.51 9.52
C VAL A 1040 3.83 -13.05 9.45
N LEU A 1041 3.93 -12.36 10.57
CA LEU A 1041 3.53 -10.97 10.72
C LEU A 1041 4.69 -10.06 10.31
N THR A 1042 4.41 -8.96 9.60
CA THR A 1042 5.40 -7.98 9.13
C THR A 1042 5.08 -6.58 9.65
N GLY A 1043 6.11 -5.76 9.84
CA GLY A 1043 5.99 -4.36 10.25
C GLY A 1043 6.04 -3.34 9.10
N GLN A 1044 6.04 -3.79 7.84
CA GLN A 1044 6.15 -2.98 6.63
C GLN A 1044 5.71 -3.79 5.39
N SER A 1045 5.43 -3.10 4.28
CA SER A 1045 4.98 -3.74 3.03
C SER A 1045 6.09 -4.56 2.34
N HIS A 1046 5.73 -5.74 1.84
CA HIS A 1046 6.55 -6.65 1.05
C HIS A 1046 5.72 -7.37 -0.03
N GLY A 1047 6.40 -7.90 -1.05
CA GLY A 1047 5.84 -8.95 -1.91
C GLY A 1047 6.14 -10.34 -1.33
N ALA A 1048 5.17 -11.26 -1.37
CA ALA A 1048 5.37 -12.65 -0.97
C ALA A 1048 4.66 -13.67 -1.88
N ALA A 1049 5.28 -14.83 -2.06
CA ALA A 1049 4.78 -15.93 -2.90
C ALA A 1049 4.95 -17.30 -2.24
N LEU A 1050 3.97 -18.18 -2.42
CA LEU A 1050 4.08 -19.60 -2.04
C LEU A 1050 4.70 -20.40 -3.18
N LEU A 1051 5.73 -21.18 -2.89
CA LEU A 1051 6.45 -22.02 -3.85
C LEU A 1051 5.79 -23.40 -4.05
N PRO A 1052 6.10 -24.12 -5.15
CA PRO A 1052 5.51 -25.43 -5.43
C PRO A 1052 5.75 -26.51 -4.37
N ASP A 1053 6.84 -26.39 -3.63
CA ASP A 1053 7.27 -27.27 -2.53
C ASP A 1053 6.71 -26.87 -1.15
N GLY A 1054 5.90 -25.81 -1.09
CA GLY A 1054 5.27 -25.32 0.14
C GLY A 1054 6.10 -24.31 0.93
N ARG A 1055 7.33 -23.96 0.49
CA ARG A 1055 8.13 -22.85 1.06
C ARG A 1055 7.49 -21.50 0.71
N LEU A 1056 7.73 -20.50 1.56
CA LEU A 1056 7.25 -19.12 1.40
C LEU A 1056 8.43 -18.20 1.10
N ASP A 1057 8.40 -17.50 -0.03
CA ASP A 1057 9.34 -16.44 -0.36
C ASP A 1057 8.76 -15.08 0.03
N ILE A 1058 9.53 -14.29 0.77
CA ILE A 1058 9.23 -12.87 1.08
C ILE A 1058 10.39 -12.04 0.55
N VAL A 1059 10.10 -11.12 -0.37
CA VAL A 1059 11.10 -10.24 -0.96
C VAL A 1059 11.41 -9.10 0.01
N LEU A 1060 12.67 -9.00 0.43
CA LEU A 1060 13.13 -8.04 1.45
C LEU A 1060 13.64 -6.74 0.84
N HIS A 1061 14.34 -6.83 -0.30
CA HIS A 1061 14.98 -5.70 -0.95
C HIS A 1061 15.18 -5.95 -2.44
N ARG A 1062 15.04 -4.91 -3.26
CA ARG A 1062 15.31 -4.94 -4.70
C ARG A 1062 16.28 -3.82 -5.12
N ARG A 1063 17.09 -4.06 -6.15
CA ARG A 1063 17.87 -3.08 -6.95
C ARG A 1063 17.71 -3.47 -8.42
N THR A 1064 17.45 -2.52 -9.31
CA THR A 1064 17.41 -2.78 -10.76
C THR A 1064 18.34 -1.84 -11.50
N SER A 1065 18.93 -2.35 -12.57
CA SER A 1065 19.91 -1.67 -13.44
C SER A 1065 19.29 -1.07 -14.72
N GLN A 1066 17.99 -1.25 -14.91
CA GLN A 1066 17.24 -0.76 -16.07
C GLN A 1066 15.86 -0.22 -15.65
N ASP A 1067 15.27 0.56 -16.55
CA ASP A 1067 13.89 1.02 -16.53
C ASP A 1067 12.94 -0.08 -17.07
N ASP A 1068 11.75 -0.23 -16.47
CA ASP A 1068 10.70 -1.15 -16.92
C ASP A 1068 9.69 -0.51 -17.90
N SER A 1069 9.95 0.74 -18.26
CA SER A 1069 9.26 1.53 -19.29
C SER A 1069 7.77 1.68 -19.02
N ARG A 1070 7.45 1.96 -17.76
CA ARG A 1070 6.14 2.43 -17.29
C ARG A 1070 6.10 3.93 -16.98
N GLY A 1071 7.03 4.69 -17.57
CA GLY A 1071 7.02 6.17 -17.62
C GLY A 1071 8.12 6.87 -16.81
N VAL A 1072 8.66 6.20 -15.78
CA VAL A 1072 9.67 6.78 -14.87
C VAL A 1072 10.99 7.10 -15.59
N GLY A 1073 11.37 6.30 -16.59
CA GLY A 1073 12.49 6.61 -17.49
C GLY A 1073 13.88 6.44 -16.87
N GLN A 1074 13.98 5.75 -15.73
CA GLN A 1074 15.24 5.49 -15.03
C GLN A 1074 15.21 4.18 -14.24
N ALA A 1075 16.39 3.61 -14.03
CA ALA A 1075 16.58 2.41 -13.23
C ALA A 1075 16.48 2.69 -11.70
N MET A 1076 16.18 1.66 -10.91
CA MET A 1076 16.18 1.74 -9.44
C MET A 1076 17.56 1.33 -8.88
N GLU A 1077 18.57 2.12 -9.24
CA GLU A 1077 19.98 1.88 -8.93
C GLU A 1077 20.37 2.34 -7.52
N ARG A 1078 19.96 3.57 -7.18
CA ARG A 1078 20.30 4.22 -5.92
C ARG A 1078 19.35 3.76 -4.82
N VAL A 1079 19.73 2.61 -4.28
CA VAL A 1079 19.09 1.89 -3.19
C VAL A 1079 19.60 2.32 -1.82
N TYR A 1080 18.93 1.80 -0.80
CA TYR A 1080 18.72 2.46 0.47
C TYR A 1080 18.47 1.41 1.53
N PRO A 1081 19.21 1.36 2.66
CA PRO A 1081 19.05 0.30 3.64
C PRO A 1081 17.59 -0.04 4.02
N ALA A 1082 17.34 -1.27 4.43
CA ALA A 1082 16.00 -1.71 4.78
C ALA A 1082 16.03 -2.55 6.04
N ARG A 1083 15.37 -2.06 7.08
CA ARG A 1083 15.06 -2.84 8.28
C ARG A 1083 13.69 -3.48 8.13
N SER A 1084 13.65 -4.79 8.00
CA SER A 1084 12.42 -5.59 7.99
C SER A 1084 12.31 -6.38 9.29
N ASP A 1085 11.29 -6.11 10.10
CA ASP A 1085 10.99 -6.89 11.31
C ASP A 1085 9.77 -7.80 11.09
N PHE A 1086 9.87 -9.05 11.57
CA PHE A 1086 8.83 -10.06 11.50
C PHE A 1086 8.58 -10.75 12.85
N LEU A 1087 7.36 -11.25 13.06
CA LEU A 1087 7.01 -12.19 14.14
C LEU A 1087 6.37 -13.45 13.53
N LEU A 1088 6.92 -14.62 13.85
CA LEU A 1088 6.45 -15.91 13.34
C LEU A 1088 5.76 -16.65 14.49
N HIS A 1089 4.51 -17.06 14.29
CA HIS A 1089 3.65 -17.66 15.32
C HIS A 1089 2.99 -18.95 14.80
N TRP A 1090 3.12 -20.03 15.56
CA TRP A 1090 2.50 -21.33 15.30
C TRP A 1090 1.25 -21.49 16.17
N SER A 1091 0.17 -22.01 15.60
CA SER A 1091 -1.07 -22.29 16.34
C SER A 1091 -1.76 -23.55 15.84
N THR A 1092 -2.53 -24.18 16.73
CA THR A 1092 -3.46 -25.25 16.40
C THR A 1092 -4.89 -24.72 16.36
N GLN A 1093 -5.68 -25.20 15.39
CA GLN A 1093 -7.12 -24.92 15.31
C GLN A 1093 -7.90 -26.17 15.72
N SER A 1094 -9.00 -25.99 16.47
CA SER A 1094 -9.84 -27.12 16.89
C SER A 1094 -10.63 -27.69 15.71
N ALA A 1095 -11.07 -28.94 15.82
CA ALA A 1095 -11.93 -29.56 14.81
C ALA A 1095 -13.32 -28.89 14.70
N ALA A 1096 -13.74 -28.13 15.72
CA ALA A 1096 -14.99 -27.36 15.71
C ALA A 1096 -14.85 -26.00 15.00
N ASP A 1097 -13.64 -25.43 14.96
CA ASP A 1097 -13.34 -24.21 14.19
C ASP A 1097 -13.22 -24.50 12.68
N SER A 1098 -12.76 -25.71 12.32
CA SER A 1098 -12.59 -26.15 10.93
C SER A 1098 -13.93 -26.55 10.27
N THR A 1099 -14.72 -25.56 9.87
CA THR A 1099 -16.00 -25.74 9.15
C THR A 1099 -15.83 -26.11 7.66
N ASP A 1100 -14.60 -26.13 7.13
CA ASP A 1100 -14.26 -26.46 5.74
C ASP A 1100 -13.41 -27.74 5.65
N ALA A 1101 -14.03 -28.85 5.24
CA ALA A 1101 -13.32 -30.10 4.98
C ALA A 1101 -12.59 -30.15 3.61
N ASN A 1102 -12.77 -29.15 2.73
CA ASN A 1102 -12.32 -29.23 1.34
C ASN A 1102 -11.47 -28.02 0.93
N ASN A 1103 -10.14 -28.19 0.91
CA ASN A 1103 -9.20 -27.15 0.49
C ASN A 1103 -9.31 -26.74 -0.98
N ASN A 1104 -10.12 -27.41 -1.79
CA ASN A 1104 -10.32 -27.08 -3.21
C ASN A 1104 -11.50 -26.14 -3.48
N ASP A 1105 -12.21 -25.63 -2.46
CA ASP A 1105 -13.31 -24.68 -2.68
C ASP A 1105 -12.77 -23.29 -3.07
N GLU A 1106 -12.72 -23.01 -4.38
CA GLU A 1106 -12.32 -21.72 -4.96
C GLU A 1106 -13.29 -20.55 -4.61
N ARG A 1107 -14.42 -20.80 -3.93
CA ARG A 1107 -15.34 -19.75 -3.42
C ARG A 1107 -14.89 -19.13 -2.10
N LEU A 1108 -13.97 -19.77 -1.38
CA LEU A 1108 -13.37 -19.20 -0.17
C LEU A 1108 -12.39 -18.10 -0.56
N VAL A 1109 -12.65 -16.87 -0.13
CA VAL A 1109 -11.89 -15.68 -0.54
C VAL A 1109 -11.10 -15.03 0.59
N GLY A 1110 -11.39 -15.31 1.86
CA GLY A 1110 -10.62 -14.74 2.96
C GLY A 1110 -10.94 -15.27 4.35
N ASP A 1111 -10.26 -14.69 5.33
CA ASP A 1111 -10.30 -15.04 6.76
C ASP A 1111 -9.86 -13.81 7.61
N PHE A 1112 -9.71 -13.96 8.93
CA PHE A 1112 -9.11 -12.95 9.80
C PHE A 1112 -7.90 -13.49 10.57
N LEU A 1113 -7.10 -12.60 11.14
CA LEU A 1113 -6.11 -12.96 12.15
C LEU A 1113 -6.81 -13.42 13.43
N THR A 1114 -6.29 -14.45 14.08
CA THR A 1114 -6.77 -14.86 15.41
C THR A 1114 -6.47 -13.77 16.45
N PRO A 1115 -7.15 -13.75 17.62
CA PRO A 1115 -6.88 -12.75 18.66
C PRO A 1115 -5.41 -12.70 19.11
N ALA A 1116 -4.70 -13.84 19.13
CA ALA A 1116 -3.28 -13.93 19.45
C ALA A 1116 -2.40 -13.32 18.33
N GLU A 1117 -2.68 -13.68 17.07
CA GLU A 1117 -1.99 -13.11 15.91
C GLU A 1117 -2.19 -11.58 15.81
N LEU A 1118 -3.41 -11.09 16.09
CA LEU A 1118 -3.73 -9.67 16.13
C LEU A 1118 -3.00 -8.94 17.27
N ALA A 1119 -2.88 -9.55 18.45
CA ALA A 1119 -2.12 -8.99 19.56
C ALA A 1119 -0.62 -8.88 19.24
N LEU A 1120 -0.04 -9.91 18.61
CA LEU A 1120 1.35 -9.89 18.14
C LEU A 1120 1.56 -8.84 17.03
N SER A 1121 0.62 -8.73 16.08
CA SER A 1121 0.68 -7.72 15.01
C SER A 1121 0.67 -6.30 15.58
N ARG A 1122 -0.18 -6.02 16.57
CA ARG A 1122 -0.20 -4.74 17.30
C ARG A 1122 1.13 -4.41 17.98
N ARG A 1123 1.84 -5.39 18.55
CA ARG A 1123 3.18 -5.17 19.13
C ARG A 1123 4.23 -4.84 18.07
N LEU A 1124 4.13 -5.44 16.88
CA LEU A 1124 5.05 -5.18 15.77
C LEU A 1124 4.83 -3.78 15.16
N ASN A 1125 3.56 -3.37 15.02
CA ASN A 1125 3.12 -2.15 14.32
C ASN A 1125 2.89 -0.93 15.22
N HIS A 1126 2.71 -1.07 16.53
CA HIS A 1126 2.50 0.03 17.48
C HIS A 1126 3.52 -0.03 18.62
N ARG A 1127 4.80 0.10 18.30
CA ARG A 1127 5.89 -0.07 19.29
C ARG A 1127 5.78 0.93 20.45
N PRO A 1128 6.20 0.56 21.67
CA PRO A 1128 6.44 1.54 22.72
C PRO A 1128 7.46 2.58 22.26
N ARG A 1129 7.16 3.85 22.56
CA ARG A 1129 8.04 5.01 22.35
C ARG A 1129 8.66 5.38 23.69
N ALA A 1130 9.92 5.79 23.70
CA ALA A 1130 10.59 6.30 24.89
C ALA A 1130 11.11 7.73 24.69
N ALA A 1131 10.94 8.56 25.72
CA ALA A 1131 11.53 9.89 25.82
C ALA A 1131 12.32 10.02 27.12
N GLU A 1132 13.39 10.81 27.10
CA GLU A 1132 14.09 11.28 28.29
C GLU A 1132 13.22 12.30 29.04
N ALA A 1133 13.21 12.25 30.37
CA ALA A 1133 12.37 13.13 31.20
C ALA A 1133 13.14 14.24 31.96
N THR A 1134 14.45 14.36 31.78
CA THR A 1134 15.28 15.48 32.24
C THR A 1134 15.24 16.63 31.20
N LEU A 1135 15.16 17.93 31.53
CA LEU A 1135 15.39 18.66 32.81
C LEU A 1135 14.70 20.06 32.76
N THR A 1136 13.66 20.33 33.57
CA THR A 1136 13.18 21.69 34.00
C THR A 1136 11.88 21.62 34.85
N GLY A 1137 11.99 21.22 36.12
CA GLY A 1137 10.93 21.48 37.12
C GLY A 1137 9.69 20.56 37.16
N LEU A 1138 9.51 19.66 36.19
CA LEU A 1138 8.43 18.64 36.17
C LEU A 1138 8.55 17.59 37.31
N ARG A 1139 8.24 17.96 38.55
CA ARG A 1139 8.14 17.03 39.69
C ARG A 1139 6.84 16.22 39.64
N LEU A 1140 6.82 15.21 38.78
CA LEU A 1140 5.75 14.22 38.73
C LEU A 1140 5.73 13.36 40.00
N THR A 1141 4.68 13.49 40.80
CA THR A 1141 4.47 12.69 42.02
C THR A 1141 3.92 11.28 41.75
N ARG A 1142 3.34 11.04 40.56
CA ARG A 1142 2.79 9.73 40.16
C ARG A 1142 3.78 8.94 39.26
N PRO A 1143 3.88 7.60 39.41
CA PRO A 1143 4.76 6.75 38.59
C PRO A 1143 4.19 6.42 37.20
N VAL A 1144 2.87 6.43 37.10
CA VAL A 1144 2.10 6.15 35.89
C VAL A 1144 1.06 7.25 35.79
N VAL A 1145 0.84 7.75 34.57
CA VAL A 1145 -0.36 8.52 34.27
C VAL A 1145 -1.30 7.58 33.52
N ASP A 1146 -2.17 6.91 34.27
CA ASP A 1146 -3.28 6.17 33.67
C ASP A 1146 -4.32 7.19 33.21
N LEU A 1147 -4.69 7.08 31.95
CA LEU A 1147 -5.55 8.05 31.29
C LEU A 1147 -7.03 7.63 31.26
N ASN A 1148 -7.37 6.52 31.93
CA ASN A 1148 -8.74 6.01 32.10
C ASN A 1148 -9.31 6.27 33.50
N GLU A 1149 -8.51 6.74 34.47
CA GLU A 1149 -9.03 7.15 35.77
C GLU A 1149 -9.99 8.34 35.60
N PRO A 1150 -11.26 8.26 36.08
CA PRO A 1150 -12.06 9.46 36.26
C PRO A 1150 -11.39 10.33 37.34
N LEU A 1151 -11.28 11.63 37.09
CA LEU A 1151 -10.83 12.56 38.11
C LEU A 1151 -11.76 12.45 39.33
N PRO A 1152 -11.25 12.50 40.57
CA PRO A 1152 -12.10 12.67 41.73
C PRO A 1152 -12.85 13.99 41.56
N LEU A 1153 -14.18 13.92 41.47
CA LEU A 1153 -15.09 15.08 41.55
C LEU A 1153 -15.13 15.60 43.00
N GLY A 1154 -13.95 16.01 43.49
CA GLY A 1154 -13.66 16.44 44.85
C GLY A 1154 -13.92 17.93 45.03
N GLY A 1155 -15.19 18.33 44.95
CA GLY A 1155 -15.74 19.53 45.58
C GLY A 1155 -14.99 20.86 45.44
N PHE A 1156 -15.21 21.58 44.33
CA PHE A 1156 -15.33 23.04 44.38
C PHE A 1156 -16.51 23.50 43.49
N PHE A 1157 -17.61 23.82 44.16
CA PHE A 1157 -18.80 24.59 43.72
C PHE A 1157 -19.45 24.32 42.34
N PHE A 1158 -20.64 23.71 42.40
CA PHE A 1158 -21.77 24.20 41.62
C PHE A 1158 -22.03 25.68 41.96
N ARG A 1159 -21.91 26.58 40.97
CA ARG A 1159 -22.70 27.83 40.94
C ARG A 1159 -22.90 28.34 39.51
N THR A 1160 -24.13 28.77 39.27
CA THR A 1160 -24.71 29.19 37.99
C THR A 1160 -24.11 30.49 37.46
N PHE A 1161 -23.83 30.54 36.16
CA PHE A 1161 -23.78 31.73 35.30
C PHE A 1161 -24.31 31.25 33.93
N LEU A 1162 -25.46 31.67 33.39
CA LEU A 1162 -26.18 32.95 33.44
C LEU A 1162 -25.32 34.13 33.00
N LEU A 1163 -25.53 34.49 31.73
CA LEU A 1163 -25.06 35.70 31.07
C LEU A 1163 -25.61 36.93 31.78
N GLN A 1164 -24.74 37.89 32.08
CA GLN A 1164 -25.15 39.29 32.20
C GLN A 1164 -24.02 40.17 31.67
N PHE A 1165 -24.33 40.94 30.62
CA PHE A 1165 -23.52 42.07 30.20
C PHE A 1165 -23.67 43.18 31.24
N ASP A 1166 -22.57 43.83 31.62
CA ASP A 1166 -22.56 45.29 31.75
C ASP A 1166 -21.14 45.85 31.59
N GLY A 1167 -21.03 47.13 31.26
CA GLY A 1167 -19.83 47.75 30.69
C GLY A 1167 -18.86 48.44 31.67
N SER A 1168 -17.91 49.19 31.08
CA SER A 1168 -16.72 49.84 31.67
C SER A 1168 -15.64 48.84 32.15
N HIS A 1169 -14.36 48.96 31.79
CA HIS A 1169 -13.61 50.06 31.15
C HIS A 1169 -12.69 49.56 30.02
#